data_AF-A0A093R3U7-F1
#
_entry.id   AF-A0A093R3U7-F1
#
_cell.length_a   1.000
_cell.length_b   1.000
_cell.length_c   1.000
_cell.angle_alpha   90.00
_cell.angle_beta   90.00
_cell.angle_gamma   90.00
#
_symmetry.space_group_name_H-M   'P 1'
#
loop_
_entity.id
_entity.type
_entity.pdbx_description
1 polymer ?
#
loop_
_entity_poly.entity_id
_entity_poly.type
_entity_poly.pdbx_seq_one_letter_code
_entity_poly.pdbx_strand_id
1 'polypeptide(L)'
;EYTVDIEVSLMDSSFLEPIKEYFKNLMLPVSTNISNVEMTVSNINVTTVCLSNGENNSCCSCENGYAWPSAVCSDLIPCPSVSLAPDMPCGYMKEMPFYGPYCEPQAEEPIVMTMSVRLDTDFSDDLNDTSSELYKKYKADLEKAFNASYRCLPGFVSATVIGFRPGSVLVNYQVKAGTASFDQIANSNKNVPLYLNALYQLNQDTFITEITDQTNFTVSPVDIFEGLTVSLNCEINAALENVTWYHFDRIISVRFPYSVERRVSRSTSKSTLRIFNITTKDSGSYSCIFTKSNQSHTLIYKATKTIAVSPIHFTTNVNDVYVTCNSPEMQTNGLLLSCCIDRHLPSLTGDWKVNGAIYITGVSSFSENCTEYKLNINESLCPPEKSGTVTTYTCELQTGHGARYSQNISVTYLRRAHVTITSSINSSVSEGYEFNLTCESDVSNYDSISWKIQSGNNTKTVDCVACIKNSKFPATSVLRVETATQDWSGTYICTFSQKYLESSANVTVDIIPLPLKQDILIDPIVAPIQCKVQQALECCISANTMEDYTVRFVVHQNEFHVGKKRKGNLFCYMYNYTERECSKEELMAYCKFINRIGQKVNSRSIRLHPIPGREVSCSDSFGIGIEGAVLIKPCRELNNPDNFTQGKKIYKCSNKSWKLERNDCLSVPISNLLTSAKVTFMSFLEAKANLPNYLAELKEKTEKEQSTIDNSPANLGAIVTILHTVSSIPANAEEPTIKNFLSTVDFIVADSTTAVWEDLNKEEEQKSSLLLRSVENFSLHLQPVNNTIPSVSVNTLQLQGIVVTENITTDYNKSFQSTENLTVNVLIGEMEIQTLTPNSTIVSVMYSKLGRILPQNKTGYVNGLLVTTTVSSNRSEQFDVNMTFAKKNLSLKKPHCVFWNFTLNHSGGWDTYGCTPTEIEDHVICSCNHLTSFSILMSPDISSQTIIEDYITYIGLAISILSLVACIIVESLVWKYVTNNTTSYMRHVCILNIAISLLTADIWFIVTASINDQNQQMSRGICFVATFFIHLFYLCVFFWMLSLGLMLFYRLVFIFHNTSKTAQKAVAFWLGYGCPFVIAVITIAVTLPRNNYTRKDVCWLNWKDSKALLAFIIPALIIVAMNLFITAVVIIKILRPTIGDRSNRQERNSLVQIGKSVAILTPLLGLTWGFGLATVIKKSHRAFHILFALLNALQGLFILVFGTLWDKKIQEALLKRNSTSKWSSQQTKVRSL
;
A
#
# COMPACT_ATOMS: atom_id res chain seq x y z
N GLU A 1 49.26 28.50 80.83
CA GLU A 1 48.68 29.37 81.86
C GLU A 1 47.95 28.48 82.85
N TYR A 2 48.06 28.77 84.14
CA TYR A 2 47.34 28.07 85.20
C TYR A 2 46.34 29.05 85.79
N THR A 3 45.08 28.65 85.91
CA THR A 3 44.07 29.37 86.70
C THR A 3 44.10 28.81 88.11
N VAL A 4 44.18 29.67 89.12
CA VAL A 4 44.22 29.28 90.54
C VAL A 4 43.09 30.01 91.25
N ASP A 5 42.16 29.25 91.82
CA ASP A 5 41.08 29.80 92.64
C ASP A 5 41.57 29.98 94.08
N ILE A 6 41.37 31.18 94.64
CA ILE A 6 41.79 31.53 95.99
C ILE A 6 40.57 31.99 96.77
N GLU A 7 40.26 31.29 97.86
CA GLU A 7 39.24 31.72 98.82
C GLU A 7 39.81 32.76 99.79
N VAL A 8 39.10 33.87 99.96
CA VAL A 8 39.44 34.91 100.93
C VAL A 8 38.29 35.07 101.92
N SER A 9 38.50 34.65 103.16
CA SER A 9 37.53 34.80 104.25
C SER A 9 37.79 36.10 105.02
N LEU A 10 36.74 36.92 105.20
CA LEU A 10 36.80 38.20 105.90
C LEU A 10 35.94 38.12 107.17
N MET A 11 36.46 38.59 108.31
CA MET A 11 35.68 38.65 109.56
C MET A 11 34.64 39.77 109.58
N ASP A 12 34.83 40.83 108.78
CA ASP A 12 33.90 41.95 108.64
C ASP A 12 33.66 42.23 107.15
N SER A 13 32.39 42.19 106.73
CA SER A 13 31.97 42.41 105.35
C SER A 13 32.25 43.84 104.84
N SER A 14 32.50 44.80 105.74
CA SER A 14 32.83 46.19 105.38
C SER A 14 34.15 46.31 104.59
N PHE A 15 35.04 45.32 104.67
CA PHE A 15 36.32 45.29 103.94
C PHE A 15 36.22 44.69 102.52
N LEU A 16 35.06 44.14 102.14
CA LEU A 16 34.89 43.48 100.84
C LEU A 16 35.10 44.44 99.66
N GLU A 17 34.44 45.60 99.67
CA GLU A 17 34.55 46.59 98.60
C GLU A 17 35.95 47.24 98.50
N PRO A 18 36.61 47.63 99.61
CA PRO A 18 38.00 48.06 99.58
C PRO A 18 38.97 47.03 98.99
N ILE A 19 38.76 45.73 99.25
CA ILE A 19 39.59 44.65 98.70
C ILE A 19 39.33 44.46 97.20
N LYS A 20 38.06 44.50 96.77
CA LYS A 20 37.69 44.47 95.34
C LYS A 20 38.33 45.64 94.60
N GLU A 21 38.28 46.84 95.16
CA GLU A 21 38.87 48.04 94.58
C GLU A 21 40.40 47.99 94.54
N TYR A 22 41.04 47.40 95.56
CA TYR A 22 42.49 47.15 95.57
C TYR A 22 42.93 46.20 94.45
N PHE A 23 42.26 45.05 94.27
CA PHE A 23 42.59 44.11 93.19
C PHE A 23 42.30 44.69 91.80
N LYS A 24 41.24 45.49 91.66
CA LYS A 24 40.89 46.15 90.40
C LYS A 24 41.89 47.25 90.00
N ASN A 25 42.52 47.91 90.97
CA ASN A 25 43.54 48.95 90.76
C ASN A 25 44.98 48.43 90.78
N LEU A 26 45.17 47.11 90.92
CA LEU A 26 46.49 46.48 90.87
C LEU A 26 47.00 46.52 89.41
N MET A 27 48.17 47.13 89.18
CA MET A 27 48.79 47.10 87.84
C MET A 27 49.36 45.71 87.56
N LEU A 28 48.66 44.93 86.72
CA LEU A 28 49.08 43.63 86.21
C LEU A 28 49.74 43.78 84.82
N PRO A 29 50.71 42.93 84.44
CA PRO A 29 51.12 41.71 85.13
C PRO A 29 52.13 41.95 86.26
N VAL A 30 51.98 41.20 87.35
CA VAL A 30 52.95 41.18 88.46
C VAL A 30 53.73 39.86 88.41
N SER A 31 55.05 39.95 88.24
CA SER A 31 55.96 38.81 88.29
C SER A 31 56.33 38.46 89.73
N THR A 32 56.01 37.24 90.16
CA THR A 32 56.39 36.72 91.48
C THR A 32 57.22 35.45 91.31
N ASN A 33 58.24 35.28 92.15
CA ASN A 33 59.15 34.14 92.09
C ASN A 33 58.83 33.21 93.26
N ILE A 34 58.03 32.18 93.00
CA ILE A 34 57.63 31.19 94.00
C ILE A 34 58.29 29.88 93.61
N SER A 35 59.16 29.35 94.47
CA SER A 35 59.80 28.04 94.30
C SER A 35 60.68 27.90 93.04
N ASN A 36 61.44 28.94 92.68
CA ASN A 36 62.35 28.99 91.52
C ASN A 36 61.66 28.86 90.14
N VAL A 37 60.37 29.20 90.06
CA VAL A 37 59.64 29.36 88.79
C VAL A 37 59.14 30.79 88.70
N GLU A 38 59.50 31.49 87.62
CA GLU A 38 59.04 32.84 87.34
C GLU A 38 57.57 32.77 86.92
N MET A 39 56.66 33.24 87.79
CA MET A 39 55.22 33.20 87.56
C MET A 39 54.69 34.63 87.43
N THR A 40 54.15 34.95 86.25
CA THR A 40 53.50 36.23 85.97
C THR A 40 51.99 36.08 86.17
N VAL A 41 51.44 36.82 87.12
CA VAL A 41 49.98 36.92 87.27
C VAL A 41 49.50 37.91 86.21
N SER A 42 48.72 37.42 85.25
CA SER A 42 48.23 38.22 84.11
C SER A 42 46.87 38.87 84.35
N ASN A 43 46.02 38.26 85.18
CA ASN A 43 44.67 38.74 85.49
C ASN A 43 44.23 38.24 86.88
N ILE A 44 43.47 39.05 87.62
CA ILE A 44 42.85 38.70 88.90
C ILE A 44 41.41 39.20 88.85
N ASN A 45 40.43 38.30 88.97
CA ASN A 45 39.02 38.63 88.97
C ASN A 45 38.29 37.96 90.14
N VAL A 46 37.35 38.68 90.75
CA VAL A 46 36.43 38.12 91.76
C VAL A 46 35.21 37.56 91.02
N THR A 47 34.94 36.26 91.18
CA THR A 47 33.88 35.57 90.41
C THR A 47 32.64 35.24 91.24
N THR A 48 32.82 34.96 92.54
CA THR A 48 31.77 34.52 93.47
C THR A 48 31.84 35.32 94.77
N VAL A 49 30.71 35.81 95.27
CA VAL A 49 30.62 36.57 96.52
C VAL A 49 29.59 35.93 97.44
N CYS A 50 29.96 35.66 98.69
CA CYS A 50 29.07 35.10 99.71
C CYS A 50 28.96 36.04 100.91
N LEU A 51 27.75 36.38 101.32
CA LEU A 51 27.48 37.23 102.49
C LEU A 51 26.83 36.39 103.61
N SER A 52 27.31 36.56 104.84
CA SER A 52 26.73 35.93 106.04
C SER A 52 25.61 36.81 106.59
N ASN A 53 24.43 36.22 106.86
CA ASN A 53 23.27 36.98 107.35
C ASN A 53 22.89 36.69 108.82
N GLY A 54 23.80 36.09 109.60
CA GLY A 54 23.50 35.64 110.97
C GLY A 54 22.64 34.37 110.98
N GLU A 55 22.97 33.44 111.88
CA GLU A 55 22.45 32.04 111.95
C GLU A 55 22.73 31.17 110.71
N ASN A 56 23.93 30.58 110.65
CA ASN A 56 24.38 29.44 109.83
C ASN A 56 24.04 29.38 108.32
N ASN A 57 23.42 30.39 107.73
CA ASN A 57 23.10 30.46 106.31
C ASN A 57 23.87 31.59 105.65
N SER A 58 24.61 31.28 104.58
CA SER A 58 25.36 32.23 103.77
C SER A 58 24.79 32.25 102.35
N CYS A 59 24.49 33.44 101.84
CA CYS A 59 23.94 33.62 100.49
C CYS A 59 25.08 33.93 99.51
N CYS A 60 25.26 33.07 98.50
CA CYS A 60 26.28 33.24 97.47
C CYS A 60 25.67 33.65 96.12
N SER A 61 26.34 34.58 95.42
CA SER A 61 25.97 35.07 94.08
C SER A 61 27.20 35.22 93.17
N CYS A 62 26.99 35.11 91.86
CA CYS A 62 28.04 35.37 90.85
C CYS A 62 28.15 36.86 90.53
N GLU A 63 29.38 37.32 90.24
CA GLU A 63 29.65 38.65 89.71
C GLU A 63 29.28 38.76 88.21
N ASN A 64 29.06 39.99 87.73
CA ASN A 64 28.66 40.23 86.34
C ASN A 64 29.69 39.66 85.35
N GLY A 65 29.21 38.88 84.36
CA GLY A 65 30.06 38.18 83.38
C GLY A 65 30.46 36.75 83.77
N TYR A 66 30.00 36.28 84.94
CA TYR A 66 30.24 34.92 85.45
C TYR A 66 28.91 34.20 85.74
N ALA A 67 28.88 32.88 85.61
CA ALA A 67 27.72 32.05 85.90
C ALA A 67 28.11 30.74 86.59
N TRP A 68 27.18 30.10 87.31
CA TRP A 68 27.40 28.78 87.89
C TRP A 68 27.61 27.72 86.79
N PRO A 69 28.52 26.75 86.99
CA PRO A 69 28.68 25.64 86.07
C PRO A 69 27.39 24.82 85.91
N SER A 70 27.09 24.38 84.69
CA SER A 70 25.80 23.72 84.34
C SER A 70 25.52 22.44 85.12
N ALA A 71 26.56 21.74 85.59
CA ALA A 71 26.44 20.55 86.45
C ALA A 71 25.75 20.84 87.79
N VAL A 72 25.82 22.08 88.27
CA VAL A 72 25.38 22.49 89.62
C VAL A 72 23.93 22.96 89.63
N CYS A 73 23.47 23.60 88.55
CA CYS A 73 22.07 24.00 88.37
C CYS A 73 21.11 22.80 88.23
N SER A 74 21.63 21.58 88.03
CA SER A 74 20.83 20.39 87.76
C SER A 74 20.37 19.66 89.03
N ASP A 75 21.07 19.82 90.16
CA ASP A 75 20.93 18.96 91.35
C ASP A 75 20.32 19.62 92.61
N LEU A 76 19.90 20.89 92.57
CA LEU A 76 19.32 21.58 93.74
C LEU A 76 17.99 22.30 93.45
N ILE A 77 16.98 21.99 94.27
CA ILE A 77 15.59 22.47 94.21
C ILE A 77 15.52 24.00 94.44
N PRO A 78 14.93 24.81 93.54
CA PRO A 78 14.49 26.17 93.88
C PRO A 78 13.27 26.10 94.81
N CYS A 79 13.34 26.82 95.93
CA CYS A 79 12.34 26.87 97.01
C CYS A 79 10.87 26.93 96.52
N PRO A 80 9.97 26.10 97.06
CA PRO A 80 8.56 26.45 97.14
C PRO A 80 8.24 27.08 98.51
N SER A 81 7.63 28.27 98.51
CA SER A 81 6.35 28.59 99.18
C SER A 81 6.19 30.07 99.56
N VAL A 82 5.14 30.68 99.00
CA VAL A 82 4.19 31.60 99.63
C VAL A 82 4.75 32.76 100.46
N SER A 83 5.19 33.84 99.79
CA SER A 83 4.78 35.23 100.07
C SER A 83 5.71 36.24 99.39
N LEU A 84 5.17 36.97 98.40
CA LEU A 84 5.53 38.32 97.97
C LEU A 84 7.01 38.80 98.11
N ALA A 85 7.80 38.57 97.07
CA ALA A 85 8.65 39.57 96.39
C ALA A 85 9.13 38.98 95.03
N PRO A 86 8.67 39.50 93.88
CA PRO A 86 8.95 38.90 92.57
C PRO A 86 10.23 39.47 91.96
N ASP A 87 11.41 39.17 92.52
CA ASP A 87 12.70 39.56 91.92
C ASP A 87 13.88 38.73 92.46
N MET A 88 13.89 37.40 92.32
CA MET A 88 15.14 36.63 92.48
C MET A 88 15.40 35.61 91.35
N PRO A 89 16.60 35.64 90.72
CA PRO A 89 17.05 34.65 89.73
C PRO A 89 17.47 33.32 90.36
N CYS A 90 17.65 32.30 89.51
CA CYS A 90 18.45 31.11 89.79
C CYS A 90 19.95 31.46 89.91
N GLY A 91 20.30 32.28 90.90
CA GLY A 91 21.66 32.73 91.20
C GLY A 91 22.01 32.64 92.69
N TYR A 92 21.15 32.02 93.49
CA TYR A 92 21.26 31.95 94.95
C TYR A 92 21.43 30.51 95.43
N MET A 93 22.52 30.24 96.16
CA MET A 93 22.70 29.04 96.98
C MET A 93 22.51 29.36 98.46
N LYS A 94 21.92 28.43 99.22
CA LYS A 94 21.64 28.58 100.67
C LYS A 94 22.78 28.04 101.57
N GLU A 95 23.65 27.19 101.04
CA GLU A 95 24.81 26.62 101.74
C GLU A 95 26.09 26.73 100.90
N MET A 96 27.21 26.97 101.58
CA MET A 96 28.53 27.20 101.00
C MET A 96 29.21 25.85 100.68
N PRO A 97 29.66 25.57 99.43
CA PRO A 97 30.49 24.40 99.16
C PRO A 97 31.96 24.68 99.49
N PHE A 98 32.52 23.97 100.47
CA PHE A 98 33.90 24.18 100.98
C PHE A 98 35.03 23.89 99.97
N TYR A 99 34.76 23.24 98.84
CA TYR A 99 35.79 22.87 97.84
C TYR A 99 35.29 23.03 96.39
N GLY A 100 34.53 24.10 96.15
CA GLY A 100 33.96 24.42 94.84
C GLY A 100 32.71 23.60 94.48
N PRO A 101 32.06 23.92 93.35
CA PRO A 101 32.56 24.81 92.28
C PRO A 101 32.23 26.30 92.48
N TYR A 102 33.02 27.20 91.88
CA TYR A 102 32.82 28.66 91.85
C TYR A 102 32.22 29.11 90.50
N CYS A 103 31.77 30.36 90.39
CA CYS A 103 31.26 30.90 89.12
C CYS A 103 32.38 31.01 88.06
N GLU A 104 32.09 30.58 86.83
CA GLU A 104 33.02 30.55 85.71
C GLU A 104 32.74 31.67 84.68
N PRO A 105 33.76 32.18 83.96
CA PRO A 105 33.58 33.23 82.95
C PRO A 105 32.78 32.74 81.76
N GLN A 106 31.87 33.58 81.26
CA GLN A 106 30.98 33.28 80.14
C GLN A 106 31.78 33.29 78.81
N ALA A 107 32.07 32.12 78.24
CA ALA A 107 33.05 31.98 77.14
C ALA A 107 32.47 31.75 75.72
N GLU A 108 31.15 31.70 75.51
CA GLU A 108 30.56 31.43 74.19
C GLU A 108 29.63 32.57 73.73
N GLU A 109 29.74 32.99 72.46
CA GLU A 109 28.76 33.86 71.82
C GLU A 109 27.36 33.22 71.89
N PRO A 110 26.30 33.98 72.23
CA PRO A 110 24.97 33.41 72.38
C PRO A 110 24.42 32.93 71.02
N ILE A 111 23.99 31.68 70.97
CA ILE A 111 23.31 31.07 69.82
C ILE A 111 21.88 31.58 69.78
N VAL A 112 21.39 31.86 68.58
CA VAL A 112 19.99 32.23 68.33
C VAL A 112 19.18 30.97 68.04
N MET A 113 18.33 30.57 68.98
CA MET A 113 17.37 29.48 68.78
C MET A 113 16.02 30.06 68.35
N THR A 114 15.52 29.64 67.19
CA THR A 114 14.18 30.04 66.74
C THR A 114 13.17 29.06 67.32
N MET A 115 12.25 29.57 68.13
CA MET A 115 11.26 28.79 68.84
C MET A 115 9.85 29.08 68.29
N SER A 116 8.96 28.10 68.39
CA SER A 116 7.53 28.32 68.20
C SER A 116 6.67 27.47 69.13
N VAL A 117 5.47 27.96 69.45
CA VAL A 117 4.46 27.25 70.26
C VAL A 117 3.06 27.68 69.83
N ARG A 118 2.09 26.76 69.91
CA ARG A 118 0.70 27.01 69.55
C ARG A 118 -0.10 27.44 70.78
N LEU A 119 -0.91 28.47 70.62
CA LEU A 119 -2.02 28.79 71.52
C LEU A 119 -3.28 28.23 70.88
N ASP A 120 -4.09 27.47 71.62
CA ASP A 120 -5.34 26.87 71.12
C ASP A 120 -6.49 27.89 71.09
N THR A 121 -6.18 29.11 70.63
CA THR A 121 -7.10 30.23 70.44
C THR A 121 -7.22 30.60 68.97
N ASP A 122 -8.37 31.13 68.56
CA ASP A 122 -8.59 31.58 67.19
C ASP A 122 -7.71 32.78 66.84
N PHE A 123 -7.17 32.78 65.61
CA PHE A 123 -6.29 33.83 65.14
C PHE A 123 -7.11 35.08 64.74
N SER A 124 -6.80 36.22 65.36
CA SER A 124 -7.33 37.53 64.97
C SER A 124 -6.36 38.25 64.04
N ASP A 125 -6.87 38.92 63.00
CA ASP A 125 -6.06 39.72 62.07
C ASP A 125 -5.29 40.85 62.79
N ASP A 126 -5.79 41.31 63.94
CA ASP A 126 -5.11 42.29 64.81
C ASP A 126 -3.75 41.80 65.34
N LEU A 127 -3.51 40.49 65.36
CA LEU A 127 -2.21 39.88 65.75
C LEU A 127 -1.18 39.90 64.62
N ASN A 128 -1.54 40.36 63.42
CA ASN A 128 -0.62 40.56 62.31
C ASN A 128 -0.07 42.01 62.28
N ASP A 129 -0.76 42.95 62.93
CA ASP A 129 -0.35 44.35 63.04
C ASP A 129 0.44 44.60 64.34
N THR A 130 1.75 44.82 64.19
CA THR A 130 2.65 45.11 65.33
C THR A 130 2.28 46.34 66.16
N SER A 131 1.44 47.24 65.60
CA SER A 131 0.99 48.47 66.27
C SER A 131 -0.31 48.29 67.06
N SER A 132 -1.02 47.18 66.87
CA SER A 132 -2.26 46.84 67.56
C SER A 132 -2.07 46.68 69.07
N GLU A 133 -3.04 47.15 69.85
CA GLU A 133 -3.06 46.96 71.31
C GLU A 133 -3.13 45.47 71.68
N LEU A 134 -3.78 44.64 70.85
CA LEU A 134 -3.82 43.19 71.05
C LEU A 134 -2.44 42.56 70.84
N TYR A 135 -1.74 42.93 69.76
CA TYR A 135 -0.37 42.46 69.48
C TYR A 135 0.60 42.85 70.60
N LYS A 136 0.59 44.14 71.01
CA LYS A 136 1.47 44.64 72.08
C LYS A 136 1.22 43.92 73.40
N LYS A 137 -0.05 43.68 73.75
CA LYS A 137 -0.43 42.95 74.97
C LYS A 137 0.04 41.49 74.93
N TYR A 138 -0.27 40.76 73.85
CA TYR A 138 0.14 39.37 73.70
C TYR A 138 1.67 39.24 73.70
N LYS A 139 2.37 40.12 72.96
CA LYS A 139 3.83 40.17 72.93
C LYS A 139 4.42 40.40 74.32
N ALA A 140 3.95 41.40 75.06
CA ALA A 140 4.47 41.70 76.39
C ALA A 140 4.25 40.56 77.40
N ASP A 141 3.05 39.98 77.44
CA ASP A 141 2.71 38.89 78.37
C ASP A 141 3.52 37.61 78.06
N LEU A 142 3.67 37.26 76.77
CA LEU A 142 4.42 36.09 76.34
C LEU A 142 5.93 36.27 76.48
N GLU A 143 6.49 37.43 76.13
CA GLU A 143 7.92 37.73 76.37
C GLU A 143 8.25 37.69 77.86
N LYS A 144 7.36 38.19 78.72
CA LYS A 144 7.53 38.10 80.17
C LYS A 144 7.59 36.63 80.63
N ALA A 145 6.65 35.80 80.16
CA ALA A 145 6.62 34.38 80.50
C ALA A 145 7.86 33.61 79.96
N PHE A 146 8.26 33.88 78.71
CA PHE A 146 9.43 33.25 78.11
C PHE A 146 10.72 33.67 78.81
N ASN A 147 10.93 34.97 79.06
CA ASN A 147 12.13 35.43 79.76
C ASN A 147 12.24 34.85 81.18
N ALA A 148 11.12 34.67 81.89
CA ALA A 148 11.12 33.99 83.18
C ALA A 148 11.50 32.51 83.07
N SER A 149 11.02 31.82 82.04
CA SER A 149 11.16 30.37 81.89
C SER A 149 12.52 29.91 81.37
N TYR A 150 13.14 30.70 80.48
CA TYR A 150 14.43 30.39 79.85
C TYR A 150 15.64 30.98 80.58
N ARG A 151 15.43 31.72 81.69
CA ARG A 151 16.51 32.38 82.45
C ARG A 151 17.58 31.43 82.98
N CYS A 152 17.25 30.15 83.16
CA CYS A 152 18.17 29.12 83.65
C CYS A 152 19.00 28.46 82.54
N LEU A 153 18.83 28.87 81.28
CA LEU A 153 19.68 28.36 80.20
C LEU A 153 21.10 28.92 80.33
N PRO A 154 22.14 28.12 80.05
CA PRO A 154 23.52 28.60 80.03
C PRO A 154 23.64 29.78 79.07
N GLY A 155 24.28 30.88 79.47
CA GLY A 155 24.48 32.01 78.57
C GLY A 155 23.23 32.80 78.16
N PHE A 156 22.09 32.65 78.85
CA PHE A 156 20.83 33.31 78.46
C PHE A 156 20.95 34.84 78.41
N VAL A 157 20.49 35.42 77.31
CA VAL A 157 20.47 36.86 77.03
C VAL A 157 19.04 37.38 76.98
N SER A 158 18.18 36.75 76.17
CA SER A 158 16.78 37.19 76.01
C SER A 158 15.91 36.14 75.33
N ALA A 159 14.61 36.19 75.62
CA ALA A 159 13.55 35.54 74.84
C ALA A 159 12.60 36.61 74.28
N THR A 160 12.49 36.70 72.96
CA THR A 160 11.81 37.81 72.27
C THR A 160 10.81 37.27 71.25
N VAL A 161 9.57 37.74 71.29
CA VAL A 161 8.52 37.34 70.34
C VAL A 161 8.72 38.08 69.01
N ILE A 162 8.86 37.29 67.95
CA ILE A 162 9.11 37.74 66.58
C ILE A 162 7.79 38.02 65.85
N GLY A 163 6.74 37.22 66.13
CA GLY A 163 5.43 37.43 65.54
C GLY A 163 4.50 36.21 65.67
N PHE A 164 3.26 36.40 65.22
CA PHE A 164 2.18 35.40 65.32
C PHE A 164 1.76 34.92 63.94
N ARG A 165 1.42 33.63 63.79
CA ARG A 165 0.92 33.05 62.53
C ARG A 165 -0.46 32.39 62.70
N PRO A 166 -1.30 32.35 61.64
CA PRO A 166 -2.60 31.68 61.65
C PRO A 166 -2.48 30.14 61.74
N GLY A 167 -3.40 29.48 62.45
CA GLY A 167 -3.41 28.01 62.67
C GLY A 167 -3.66 27.55 64.12
N SER A 168 -4.58 28.22 64.83
CA SER A 168 -4.54 28.51 66.28
C SER A 168 -3.24 29.22 66.67
N VAL A 169 -3.35 30.45 67.18
CA VAL A 169 -2.27 31.46 67.19
C VAL A 169 -0.88 30.84 67.45
N LEU A 170 -0.05 30.73 66.41
CA LEU A 170 1.29 30.17 66.52
C LEU A 170 2.28 31.30 66.83
N VAL A 171 2.81 31.30 68.05
CA VAL A 171 3.77 32.29 68.54
C VAL A 171 5.16 31.89 68.09
N ASN A 172 5.85 32.76 67.35
CA ASN A 172 7.26 32.59 67.01
C ASN A 172 8.11 33.53 67.85
N TYR A 173 9.16 33.01 68.46
CA TYR A 173 10.03 33.77 69.34
C TYR A 173 11.46 33.28 69.23
N GLN A 174 12.42 34.15 69.55
CA GLN A 174 13.84 33.84 69.53
C GLN A 174 14.36 33.78 70.95
N VAL A 175 15.07 32.72 71.28
CA VAL A 175 15.81 32.59 72.55
C VAL A 175 17.29 32.72 72.23
N LYS A 176 17.93 33.74 72.79
CA LYS A 176 19.38 33.93 72.72
C LYS A 176 20.01 33.39 73.99
N ALA A 177 20.77 32.32 73.88
CA ALA A 177 21.47 31.69 75.01
C ALA A 177 22.73 30.97 74.51
N GLY A 178 23.62 30.56 75.41
CA GLY A 178 24.71 29.64 75.11
C GLY A 178 24.20 28.23 74.77
N THR A 179 25.12 27.30 74.54
CA THR A 179 24.79 25.91 74.20
C THR A 179 23.96 25.22 75.29
N ALA A 180 22.68 25.00 75.03
CA ALA A 180 21.75 24.30 75.91
C ALA A 180 21.41 22.90 75.38
N SER A 181 21.35 21.92 76.28
CA SER A 181 20.93 20.55 75.94
C SER A 181 19.43 20.48 75.64
N PHE A 182 19.03 19.44 74.89
CA PHE A 182 17.63 19.15 74.57
C PHE A 182 16.74 19.11 75.82
N ASP A 183 17.21 18.48 76.90
CA ASP A 183 16.46 18.33 78.15
C ASP A 183 16.35 19.65 78.93
N GLN A 184 17.38 20.51 78.86
CA GLN A 184 17.33 21.85 79.47
C GLN A 184 16.28 22.75 78.79
N ILE A 185 16.22 22.73 77.45
CA ILE A 185 15.20 23.49 76.69
C ILE A 185 13.81 22.91 76.98
N ALA A 186 13.65 21.59 76.96
CA ALA A 186 12.37 20.95 77.27
C ALA A 186 11.86 21.28 78.69
N ASN A 187 12.76 21.31 79.68
CA ASN A 187 12.42 21.71 81.04
C ASN A 187 12.01 23.19 81.12
N SER A 188 12.72 24.10 80.43
CA SER A 188 12.31 25.51 80.35
C SER A 188 10.95 25.68 79.65
N ASN A 189 10.68 24.95 78.58
CA ASN A 189 9.37 24.96 77.90
C ASN A 189 8.24 24.59 78.86
N LYS A 190 8.46 23.57 79.72
CA LYS A 190 7.50 23.10 80.72
C LYS A 190 7.15 24.15 81.78
N ASN A 191 8.03 25.12 82.01
CA ASN A 191 7.83 26.19 82.99
C ASN A 191 7.02 27.37 82.46
N VAL A 192 6.93 27.57 81.13
CA VAL A 192 6.20 28.68 80.51
C VAL A 192 4.76 28.86 81.04
N PRO A 193 3.94 27.79 81.18
CA PRO A 193 2.59 27.90 81.71
C PRO A 193 2.52 28.42 83.16
N LEU A 194 3.57 28.27 83.96
CA LEU A 194 3.60 28.78 85.34
C LEU A 194 3.63 30.32 85.40
N TYR A 195 4.14 30.96 84.34
CA TYR A 195 4.32 32.40 84.23
C TYR A 195 3.35 33.07 83.27
N LEU A 196 2.45 32.31 82.64
CA LEU A 196 1.47 32.78 81.67
C LEU A 196 0.04 32.54 82.19
N ASN A 197 -0.87 33.49 81.97
CA ASN A 197 -2.25 33.36 82.39
C ASN A 197 -2.96 32.22 81.62
N ALA A 198 -3.73 31.38 82.33
CA ALA A 198 -4.48 30.27 81.75
C ALA A 198 -5.42 30.66 80.59
N LEU A 199 -5.82 31.94 80.49
CA LEU A 199 -6.63 32.48 79.39
C LEU A 199 -5.98 32.35 77.99
N TYR A 200 -4.65 32.23 77.91
CA TYR A 200 -3.93 32.12 76.63
C TYR A 200 -3.96 30.71 76.02
N GLN A 201 -4.47 29.68 76.74
CA GLN A 201 -4.62 28.30 76.24
C GLN A 201 -3.37 27.76 75.51
N LEU A 202 -2.19 27.94 76.11
CA LEU A 202 -0.93 27.49 75.53
C LEU A 202 -0.87 25.96 75.48
N ASN A 203 -0.64 25.40 74.29
CA ASN A 203 -0.52 23.97 74.08
C ASN A 203 0.92 23.51 74.33
N GLN A 204 1.12 22.85 75.47
CA GLN A 204 2.45 22.45 75.95
C GLN A 204 3.12 21.40 75.07
N ASP A 205 2.37 20.72 74.19
CA ASP A 205 2.91 19.66 73.35
C ASP A 205 3.47 20.16 72.00
N THR A 206 3.36 21.46 71.75
CA THR A 206 3.62 22.07 70.42
C THR A 206 4.90 22.88 70.33
N PHE A 207 5.79 22.79 71.32
CA PHE A 207 7.05 23.51 71.28
C PHE A 207 7.98 22.96 70.19
N ILE A 208 8.45 23.85 69.31
CA ILE A 208 9.42 23.53 68.26
C ILE A 208 10.63 24.46 68.41
N THR A 209 11.83 23.90 68.34
CA THR A 209 13.10 24.64 68.28
C THR A 209 13.79 24.34 66.95
N GLU A 210 14.14 25.37 66.20
CA GLU A 210 14.88 25.31 64.94
C GLU A 210 16.25 25.97 65.11
N ILE A 211 17.31 25.22 64.76
CA ILE A 211 18.72 25.66 64.79
C ILE A 211 19.26 25.61 63.35
N THR A 212 19.64 26.77 62.80
CA THR A 212 20.18 26.89 61.44
C THR A 212 21.71 26.97 61.40
N ASP A 213 22.31 27.63 62.39
CA ASP A 213 23.71 28.09 62.30
C ASP A 213 24.75 27.04 62.72
N GLN A 214 24.32 25.84 63.14
CA GLN A 214 25.18 24.73 63.55
C GLN A 214 25.22 23.56 62.54
N THR A 215 24.97 23.88 61.26
CA THR A 215 24.89 22.87 60.18
C THR A 215 25.87 23.19 59.05
N ASN A 216 26.80 22.27 58.75
CA ASN A 216 27.79 22.45 57.69
C ASN A 216 27.33 21.75 56.39
N PHE A 217 26.93 22.52 55.37
CA PHE A 217 26.50 22.02 54.06
C PHE A 217 27.57 22.27 52.99
N THR A 218 28.19 21.19 52.50
CA THR A 218 29.20 21.17 51.43
C THR A 218 28.69 20.50 50.14
N VAL A 219 29.17 20.95 48.98
CA VAL A 219 28.81 20.45 47.65
C VAL A 219 30.11 20.11 46.91
N SER A 220 30.16 18.95 46.25
CA SER A 220 31.32 18.52 45.46
C SER A 220 30.88 17.77 44.19
N PRO A 221 31.41 18.10 43.00
CA PRO A 221 32.32 19.22 42.68
C PRO A 221 31.62 20.60 42.72
N VAL A 222 32.41 21.69 42.69
CA VAL A 222 31.91 23.08 42.77
C VAL A 222 31.19 23.49 41.48
N ASP A 223 31.78 23.19 40.33
CA ASP A 223 31.17 23.38 39.01
C ASP A 223 30.44 22.10 38.58
N ILE A 224 29.16 22.22 38.29
CA ILE A 224 28.29 21.09 38.00
C ILE A 224 27.80 21.15 36.55
N PHE A 225 28.18 20.14 35.78
CA PHE A 225 27.76 19.91 34.40
C PHE A 225 26.84 18.70 34.28
N GLU A 226 26.01 18.68 33.25
CA GLU A 226 25.17 17.52 32.96
C GLU A 226 26.02 16.25 32.79
N GLY A 227 25.56 15.14 33.36
CA GLY A 227 26.28 13.86 33.32
C GLY A 227 27.19 13.57 34.50
N LEU A 228 27.48 14.56 35.36
CA LEU A 228 28.32 14.36 36.55
C LEU A 228 27.57 13.65 37.69
N THR A 229 28.35 13.02 38.57
CA THR A 229 27.86 12.56 39.88
C THR A 229 28.18 13.62 40.93
N VAL A 230 27.14 14.19 41.56
CA VAL A 230 27.29 15.27 42.55
C VAL A 230 27.04 14.72 43.95
N SER A 231 27.88 15.11 44.90
CA SER A 231 27.73 14.76 46.31
C SER A 231 27.40 16.01 47.14
N LEU A 232 26.23 16.01 47.77
CA LEU A 232 25.75 17.00 48.73
C LEU A 232 25.95 16.45 50.13
N ASN A 233 26.74 17.11 50.96
CA ASN A 233 27.11 16.62 52.28
C ASN A 233 26.68 17.60 53.37
N CYS A 234 25.94 17.10 54.35
CA CYS A 234 25.38 17.87 55.45
C CYS A 234 25.81 17.27 56.79
N GLU A 235 26.46 18.07 57.63
CA GLU A 235 27.07 17.64 58.88
C GLU A 235 26.64 18.53 60.05
N ILE A 236 26.32 17.93 61.19
CA ILE A 236 25.88 18.62 62.41
C ILE A 236 26.68 18.15 63.63
N ASN A 237 26.88 19.05 64.59
CA ASN A 237 27.57 18.78 65.85
C ASN A 237 26.63 18.19 66.94
N ALA A 238 25.81 17.22 66.55
CA ALA A 238 24.93 16.47 67.45
C ALA A 238 24.76 15.03 66.96
N ALA A 239 24.52 14.09 67.88
CA ALA A 239 24.25 12.68 67.56
C ALA A 239 22.73 12.47 67.30
N LEU A 240 22.31 12.54 66.04
CA LEU A 240 20.93 12.40 65.58
C LEU A 240 20.85 11.42 64.41
N GLU A 241 19.94 10.44 64.51
CA GLU A 241 19.77 9.42 63.48
C GLU A 241 18.80 9.85 62.36
N ASN A 242 17.79 10.65 62.69
CA ASN A 242 16.73 11.02 61.76
C ASN A 242 17.16 12.21 60.89
N VAL A 243 17.44 11.95 59.62
CA VAL A 243 17.73 12.97 58.60
C VAL A 243 16.88 12.79 57.34
N THR A 244 16.28 13.87 56.89
CA THR A 244 15.45 13.96 55.68
C THR A 244 16.00 15.01 54.72
N TRP A 245 16.05 14.66 53.43
CA TRP A 245 16.51 15.54 52.36
C TRP A 245 15.32 16.07 51.55
N TYR A 246 15.39 17.34 51.19
CA TYR A 246 14.37 18.04 50.41
C TYR A 246 14.97 18.70 49.17
N HIS A 247 14.19 18.74 48.08
CA HIS A 247 14.45 19.56 46.90
C HIS A 247 13.22 20.43 46.64
N PHE A 248 13.37 21.77 46.69
CA PHE A 248 12.25 22.74 46.64
C PHE A 248 11.07 22.34 47.55
N ASP A 249 11.36 21.97 48.80
CA ASP A 249 10.39 21.53 49.81
C ASP A 249 9.69 20.18 49.57
N ARG A 250 10.12 19.38 48.56
CA ARG A 250 9.68 17.99 48.37
C ARG A 250 10.69 16.99 48.91
N ILE A 251 10.20 15.98 49.64
CA ILE A 251 11.04 14.90 50.19
C ILE A 251 11.68 14.09 49.05
N ILE A 252 13.00 13.92 49.10
CA ILE A 252 13.75 13.10 48.16
C ILE A 252 13.59 11.62 48.55
N SER A 253 12.97 10.84 47.67
CA SER A 253 12.85 9.39 47.84
C SER A 253 14.18 8.70 47.49
N VAL A 254 14.68 7.83 48.37
CA VAL A 254 15.95 7.10 48.17
C VAL A 254 15.78 5.99 47.13
N ARG A 255 15.80 6.36 45.85
CA ARG A 255 15.84 5.47 44.68
C ARG A 255 16.71 6.12 43.60
N PHE A 256 17.30 5.31 42.72
CA PHE A 256 18.05 5.80 41.57
C PHE A 256 17.24 6.86 40.81
N PRO A 257 17.79 8.07 40.55
CA PRO A 257 19.22 8.47 40.55
C PRO A 257 19.78 9.00 41.90
N TYR A 258 19.01 9.00 42.99
CA TYR A 258 19.43 9.52 44.29
C TYR A 258 19.88 8.41 45.25
N SER A 259 20.99 8.61 45.95
CA SER A 259 21.53 7.72 46.99
C SER A 259 21.87 8.52 48.24
N VAL A 260 21.50 8.04 49.43
CA VAL A 260 21.79 8.73 50.70
C VAL A 260 22.65 7.83 51.59
N GLU A 261 23.84 8.29 51.95
CA GLU A 261 24.75 7.65 52.92
C GLU A 261 24.68 8.42 54.25
N ARG A 262 24.62 7.72 55.39
CA ARG A 262 24.55 8.33 56.72
C ARG A 262 25.66 7.79 57.61
N ARG A 263 26.28 8.65 58.42
CA ARG A 263 27.31 8.31 59.42
C ARG A 263 27.04 9.07 60.71
N VAL A 264 26.85 8.35 61.81
CA VAL A 264 26.65 8.92 63.14
C VAL A 264 27.85 8.55 64.01
N SER A 265 28.50 9.56 64.59
CA SER A 265 29.57 9.44 65.58
C SER A 265 29.06 9.86 66.97
N ARG A 266 29.86 9.67 68.03
CA ARG A 266 29.44 10.02 69.41
C ARG A 266 29.03 11.49 69.59
N SER A 267 29.54 12.41 68.77
CA SER A 267 29.29 13.85 68.89
C SER A 267 28.87 14.54 67.57
N THR A 268 28.89 13.83 66.42
CA THR A 268 28.58 14.42 65.11
C THR A 268 27.74 13.49 64.25
N SER A 269 26.85 14.04 63.43
CA SER A 269 26.07 13.28 62.45
C SER A 269 26.27 13.87 61.06
N LYS A 270 26.54 12.99 60.09
CA LYS A 270 26.86 13.34 58.71
C LYS A 270 25.96 12.56 57.75
N SER A 271 25.35 13.27 56.82
CA SER A 271 24.48 12.71 55.78
C SER A 271 24.97 13.18 54.42
N THR A 272 25.15 12.27 53.48
CA THR A 272 25.63 12.55 52.12
C THR A 272 24.61 12.07 51.09
N LEU A 273 24.02 13.00 50.34
CA LEU A 273 23.16 12.73 49.19
C LEU A 273 24.01 12.73 47.91
N ARG A 274 24.06 11.61 47.21
CA ARG A 274 24.68 11.45 45.88
C ARG A 274 23.60 11.45 44.80
N ILE A 275 23.80 12.29 43.80
CA ILE A 275 22.95 12.40 42.60
C ILE A 275 23.76 11.86 41.44
N PHE A 276 23.33 10.75 40.84
CA PHE A 276 23.99 10.16 39.67
C PHE A 276 23.42 10.75 38.37
N ASN A 277 24.30 11.09 37.42
CA ASN A 277 23.91 11.61 36.11
C ASN A 277 22.99 12.85 36.23
N ILE A 278 23.50 13.89 36.87
CA ILE A 278 22.72 15.10 37.16
C ILE A 278 22.30 15.82 35.88
N THR A 279 21.10 16.40 35.87
CA THR A 279 20.53 17.13 34.73
C THR A 279 20.19 18.57 35.08
N THR A 280 19.93 19.42 34.09
CA THR A 280 19.42 20.80 34.30
C THR A 280 18.17 20.85 35.20
N LYS A 281 17.33 19.81 35.23
CA LYS A 281 16.13 19.70 36.09
C LYS A 281 16.45 19.56 37.58
N ASP A 282 17.65 19.10 37.92
CA ASP A 282 18.10 18.92 39.30
C ASP A 282 18.69 20.22 39.90
N SER A 283 18.72 21.31 39.11
CA SER A 283 19.08 22.65 39.60
C SER A 283 18.02 23.15 40.57
N GLY A 284 18.44 23.63 41.73
CA GLY A 284 17.49 24.07 42.75
C GLY A 284 18.03 24.12 44.16
N SER A 285 17.11 24.38 45.09
CA SER A 285 17.40 24.46 46.51
C SER A 285 17.28 23.09 47.16
N TYR A 286 18.36 22.63 47.80
CA TYR A 286 18.40 21.39 48.56
C TYR A 286 18.50 21.70 50.05
N SER A 287 17.67 21.03 50.86
CA SER A 287 17.70 21.16 52.31
C SER A 287 17.91 19.81 52.99
N CYS A 288 18.75 19.78 54.02
CA CYS A 288 18.89 18.65 54.93
C CYS A 288 18.30 19.04 56.29
N ILE A 289 17.45 18.17 56.83
CA ILE A 289 16.76 18.40 58.10
C ILE A 289 17.02 17.22 59.01
N PHE A 290 17.67 17.44 60.16
CA PHE A 290 17.77 16.47 61.24
C PHE A 290 16.75 16.76 62.32
N THR A 291 16.05 15.74 62.82
CA THR A 291 14.96 15.91 63.79
C THR A 291 15.13 15.04 65.03
N LYS A 292 14.83 15.61 66.20
CA LYS A 292 14.67 14.90 67.47
C LYS A 292 13.37 15.36 68.12
N SER A 293 12.44 14.46 68.36
CA SER A 293 11.17 14.78 69.01
C SER A 293 10.93 13.92 70.24
N ASN A 294 10.29 14.49 71.25
CA ASN A 294 9.62 13.77 72.34
C ASN A 294 8.12 14.14 72.35
N GLN A 295 7.37 13.79 73.39
CA GLN A 295 5.92 14.06 73.47
C GLN A 295 5.56 15.55 73.50
N SER A 296 6.48 16.45 73.89
CA SER A 296 6.16 17.86 74.12
C SER A 296 7.10 18.88 73.47
N HIS A 297 8.14 18.43 72.78
CA HIS A 297 9.18 19.26 72.18
C HIS A 297 9.82 18.60 70.97
N THR A 298 9.96 19.35 69.88
CA THR A 298 10.68 18.94 68.67
C THR A 298 11.86 19.87 68.41
N LEU A 299 13.06 19.30 68.31
CA LEU A 299 14.30 19.98 67.91
C LEU A 299 14.64 19.65 66.46
N ILE A 300 14.90 20.69 65.67
CA ILE A 300 15.17 20.60 64.23
C ILE A 300 16.49 21.31 63.91
N TYR A 301 17.41 20.61 63.25
CA TYR A 301 18.59 21.22 62.62
C TYR A 301 18.35 21.28 61.11
N LYS A 302 18.42 22.47 60.51
CA LYS A 302 18.14 22.67 59.09
C LYS A 302 19.26 23.43 58.40
N ALA A 303 19.76 22.87 57.29
CA ALA A 303 20.68 23.55 56.38
C ALA A 303 20.11 23.54 54.96
N THR A 304 20.31 24.62 54.20
CA THR A 304 19.82 24.74 52.81
C THR A 304 20.91 25.30 51.90
N LYS A 305 21.07 24.72 50.70
CA LYS A 305 22.04 25.15 49.69
C LYS A 305 21.49 24.98 48.28
N THR A 306 21.74 25.97 47.43
CA THR A 306 21.32 25.96 46.03
C THR A 306 22.44 25.46 45.12
N ILE A 307 22.09 24.64 44.12
CA ILE A 307 23.01 24.18 43.07
C ILE A 307 22.49 24.59 41.69
N ALA A 308 23.42 24.89 40.76
CA ALA A 308 23.12 25.22 39.37
C ALA A 308 23.87 24.26 38.43
N VAL A 309 23.15 23.63 37.50
CA VAL A 309 23.70 22.67 36.54
C VAL A 309 23.77 23.32 35.15
N SER A 310 24.96 23.31 34.54
CA SER A 310 25.18 23.90 33.20
C SER A 310 25.31 22.82 32.10
N PRO A 311 24.70 23.01 30.91
CA PRO A 311 24.97 22.16 29.75
C PRO A 311 26.32 22.52 29.11
N ILE A 312 26.95 21.55 28.41
CA ILE A 312 28.16 21.78 27.60
C ILE A 312 27.77 21.81 26.12
N HIS A 313 28.25 22.83 25.38
CA HIS A 313 28.00 22.96 23.96
C HIS A 313 29.26 22.65 23.14
N PHE A 314 29.10 21.79 22.13
CA PHE A 314 30.14 21.54 21.14
C PHE A 314 30.12 22.63 20.07
N THR A 315 31.28 23.23 19.81
CA THR A 315 31.52 24.08 18.65
C THR A 315 32.16 23.21 17.56
N THR A 316 31.34 22.75 16.62
CA THR A 316 31.80 22.03 15.42
C THR A 316 32.15 23.02 14.32
N ASN A 317 33.22 22.73 13.56
CA ASN A 317 33.63 23.58 12.46
C ASN A 317 32.82 23.31 11.17
N VAL A 318 32.22 22.11 11.02
CA VAL A 318 31.44 21.70 9.83
C VAL A 318 30.43 20.60 10.20
N ASN A 319 29.16 20.71 9.75
CA ASN A 319 28.11 19.74 10.10
C ASN A 319 27.98 18.57 9.10
N ASP A 320 28.33 18.74 7.83
CA ASP A 320 28.39 17.68 6.80
C ASP A 320 29.62 17.89 5.91
N VAL A 321 30.57 16.96 5.93
CA VAL A 321 31.82 17.08 5.15
C VAL A 321 31.78 16.17 3.93
N TYR A 322 31.91 16.75 2.74
CA TYR A 322 32.04 16.03 1.47
C TYR A 322 33.50 16.00 1.04
N VAL A 323 34.03 14.80 0.79
CA VAL A 323 35.42 14.60 0.37
C VAL A 323 35.44 13.99 -1.02
N THR A 324 36.21 14.61 -1.93
CA THR A 324 36.46 14.04 -3.27
C THR A 324 37.79 13.27 -3.27
N CYS A 325 37.76 11.94 -3.37
CA CYS A 325 38.95 11.10 -3.13
C CYS A 325 40.08 11.26 -4.19
N ASN A 326 39.78 11.82 -5.37
CA ASN A 326 40.74 12.01 -6.46
C ASN A 326 41.14 13.48 -6.68
N SER A 327 40.94 14.37 -5.69
CA SER A 327 41.34 15.77 -5.81
C SER A 327 42.82 15.97 -5.43
N PRO A 328 43.65 16.62 -6.28
CA PRO A 328 45.05 16.95 -5.97
C PRO A 328 45.23 17.80 -4.71
N GLU A 329 44.23 18.64 -4.38
CA GLU A 329 44.24 19.53 -3.21
C GLU A 329 44.06 18.77 -1.88
N MET A 330 43.35 17.63 -1.90
CA MET A 330 43.12 16.80 -0.70
C MET A 330 44.33 15.92 -0.36
N GLN A 331 45.15 15.56 -1.36
CA GLN A 331 46.36 14.76 -1.17
C GLN A 331 47.50 15.55 -0.51
N THR A 332 47.52 16.89 -0.62
CA THR A 332 48.57 17.75 -0.06
C THR A 332 48.26 18.26 1.35
N ASN A 333 47.00 18.60 1.65
CA ASN A 333 46.65 19.23 2.94
C ASN A 333 45.98 18.30 3.96
N GLY A 334 45.29 17.23 3.51
CA GLY A 334 44.49 16.35 4.37
C GLY A 334 43.28 17.07 4.99
N LEU A 335 42.19 16.34 5.26
CA LEU A 335 41.02 16.91 5.91
C LEU A 335 41.20 16.88 7.44
N LEU A 336 41.06 18.04 8.09
CA LEU A 336 41.14 18.18 9.55
C LEU A 336 39.71 18.21 10.13
N LEU A 337 39.36 17.22 10.94
CA LEU A 337 38.15 17.24 11.76
C LEU A 337 38.49 17.82 13.12
N SER A 338 37.64 18.69 13.68
CA SER A 338 37.84 19.22 15.03
C SER A 338 36.55 19.19 15.85
N CYS A 339 36.69 18.79 17.11
CA CYS A 339 35.65 18.88 18.12
C CYS A 339 36.17 19.71 19.28
N CYS A 340 35.57 20.90 19.43
CA CYS A 340 35.91 21.87 20.46
C CYS A 340 34.75 22.02 21.44
N ILE A 341 35.09 22.30 22.70
CA ILE A 341 34.13 22.75 23.71
C ILE A 341 34.26 24.26 23.90
N ASP A 342 33.14 24.91 24.18
CA ASP A 342 33.00 26.36 24.34
C ASP A 342 33.71 26.91 25.59
N ARG A 343 34.15 26.05 26.51
CA ARG A 343 34.81 26.42 27.77
C ARG A 343 36.04 25.56 28.06
N HIS A 344 37.03 26.15 28.72
CA HIS A 344 38.24 25.46 29.15
C HIS A 344 37.97 24.63 30.43
N LEU A 345 38.26 23.32 30.37
CA LEU A 345 38.12 22.40 31.50
C LEU A 345 39.48 21.75 31.81
N PRO A 346 40.02 21.86 33.04
CA PRO A 346 41.27 21.21 33.40
C PRO A 346 41.11 19.68 33.41
N SER A 347 42.05 18.96 32.81
CA SER A 347 42.09 17.49 32.70
C SER A 347 41.06 16.86 31.75
N LEU A 348 40.93 17.39 30.54
CA LEU A 348 40.14 16.79 29.46
C LEU A 348 41.01 15.82 28.63
N THR A 349 40.47 14.66 28.28
CA THR A 349 41.10 13.68 27.37
C THR A 349 40.18 13.42 26.19
N GLY A 350 40.72 13.24 24.98
CA GLY A 350 39.94 13.04 23.76
C GLY A 350 40.35 11.77 23.02
N ASP A 351 39.35 11.02 22.54
CA ASP A 351 39.53 9.82 21.71
C ASP A 351 38.60 9.89 20.48
N TRP A 352 38.95 9.17 19.41
CA TRP A 352 38.20 9.14 18.15
C TRP A 352 37.81 7.72 17.76
N LYS A 353 36.52 7.50 17.55
CA LYS A 353 35.95 6.25 17.05
C LYS A 353 35.47 6.42 15.63
N VAL A 354 35.83 5.50 14.75
CA VAL A 354 35.44 5.52 13.32
C VAL A 354 34.49 4.36 13.05
N ASN A 355 33.33 4.66 12.48
CA ASN A 355 32.32 3.66 12.13
C ASN A 355 31.76 3.94 10.73
N GLY A 356 32.03 3.05 9.77
CA GLY A 356 31.58 3.19 8.40
C GLY A 356 32.19 2.16 7.45
N ALA A 357 31.70 2.11 6.21
CA ALA A 357 32.13 1.14 5.20
C ALA A 357 33.52 1.44 4.60
N ILE A 358 34.00 2.68 4.75
CA ILE A 358 35.34 3.16 4.41
C ILE A 358 36.04 3.52 5.71
N TYR A 359 37.11 2.80 6.05
CA TYR A 359 37.86 3.00 7.29
C TYR A 359 39.16 3.76 7.00
N ILE A 360 39.09 5.09 7.00
CA ILE A 360 40.28 5.94 6.87
C ILE A 360 40.72 6.41 8.25
N THR A 361 41.89 5.95 8.67
CA THR A 361 42.53 6.36 9.93
C THR A 361 43.29 7.68 9.75
N GLY A 362 43.24 8.53 10.77
CA GLY A 362 43.95 9.79 10.86
C GLY A 362 44.88 9.86 12.07
N VAL A 363 45.62 10.96 12.16
CA VAL A 363 46.46 11.29 13.32
C VAL A 363 45.66 12.22 14.23
N SER A 364 45.50 11.83 15.50
CA SER A 364 44.82 12.65 16.52
C SER A 364 45.80 13.60 17.20
N SER A 365 45.48 14.89 17.23
CA SER A 365 46.13 15.90 18.06
C SER A 365 45.16 16.44 19.11
N PHE A 366 45.69 16.89 20.24
CA PHE A 366 44.90 17.44 21.34
C PHE A 366 45.44 18.83 21.70
N SER A 367 44.57 19.84 21.70
CA SER A 367 44.82 21.18 22.20
C SER A 367 43.95 21.44 23.43
N GLU A 368 44.24 22.49 24.21
CA GLU A 368 43.68 22.74 25.55
C GLU A 368 42.15 22.58 25.68
N ASN A 369 41.35 22.84 24.64
CA ASN A 369 39.89 22.68 24.61
C ASN A 369 39.36 21.95 23.37
N CYS A 370 40.22 21.39 22.51
CA CYS A 370 39.81 20.73 21.28
C CYS A 370 40.58 19.43 21.04
N THR A 371 39.89 18.45 20.48
CA THR A 371 40.57 17.32 19.81
C THR A 371 40.43 17.47 18.30
N GLU A 372 41.54 17.26 17.60
CA GLU A 372 41.64 17.37 16.16
C GLU A 372 42.04 16.01 15.58
N TYR A 373 41.49 15.66 14.42
CA TYR A 373 41.74 14.39 13.75
C TYR A 373 42.04 14.65 12.27
N LYS A 374 43.31 14.50 11.89
CA LYS A 374 43.78 14.74 10.52
C LYS A 374 43.71 13.45 9.70
N LEU A 375 42.79 13.40 8.74
CA LEU A 375 42.57 12.23 7.88
C LEU A 375 43.65 12.13 6.79
N ASN A 376 44.19 10.92 6.60
CA ASN A 376 45.15 10.62 5.53
C ASN A 376 44.44 9.91 4.38
N ILE A 377 44.11 10.65 3.32
CA ILE A 377 43.21 10.19 2.26
C ILE A 377 44.02 9.73 1.06
N ASN A 378 43.90 8.45 0.69
CA ASN A 378 44.57 7.84 -0.45
C ASN A 378 43.55 7.28 -1.46
N GLU A 379 43.84 7.36 -2.75
CA GLU A 379 42.94 6.96 -3.86
C GLU A 379 42.53 5.48 -3.79
N SER A 380 43.40 4.61 -3.27
CA SER A 380 43.11 3.17 -3.09
C SER A 380 42.05 2.87 -2.02
N LEU A 381 41.77 3.82 -1.13
CA LEU A 381 40.85 3.63 0.01
C LEU A 381 39.39 3.97 -0.34
N CYS A 382 39.12 4.57 -1.51
CA CYS A 382 37.77 4.87 -2.01
C CYS A 382 37.45 4.09 -3.30
N PRO A 383 37.13 2.79 -3.22
CA PRO A 383 36.72 2.03 -4.40
C PRO A 383 35.39 2.58 -4.96
N PRO A 384 35.18 2.54 -6.29
CA PRO A 384 34.00 3.12 -6.94
C PRO A 384 32.68 2.54 -6.42
N GLU A 385 32.66 1.25 -6.05
CA GLU A 385 31.51 0.56 -5.43
C GLU A 385 31.04 1.17 -4.10
N LYS A 386 31.94 1.85 -3.37
CA LYS A 386 31.66 2.44 -2.06
C LYS A 386 31.55 3.98 -2.10
N SER A 387 31.54 4.58 -3.29
CA SER A 387 31.31 6.02 -3.47
C SER A 387 29.92 6.41 -2.95
N GLY A 388 29.81 7.53 -2.23
CA GLY A 388 28.59 7.96 -1.56
C GLY A 388 28.34 7.35 -0.19
N THR A 389 29.22 6.46 0.29
CA THR A 389 29.08 5.92 1.65
C THR A 389 29.43 6.98 2.69
N VAL A 390 28.62 7.02 3.75
CA VAL A 390 28.84 7.89 4.90
C VAL A 390 29.65 7.14 5.93
N THR A 391 30.74 7.74 6.39
CA THR A 391 31.53 7.26 7.52
C THR A 391 31.37 8.24 8.66
N THR A 392 30.99 7.71 9.83
CA THR A 392 30.80 8.51 11.04
C THR A 392 32.06 8.48 11.88
N TYR A 393 32.59 9.66 12.15
CA TYR A 393 33.72 9.90 13.06
C TYR A 393 33.15 10.45 14.37
N THR A 394 33.24 9.67 15.44
CA THR A 394 32.77 10.06 16.76
C THR A 394 33.95 10.53 17.60
N CYS A 395 33.97 11.82 17.94
CA CYS A 395 34.87 12.36 18.96
C CYS A 395 34.27 12.09 20.34
N GLU A 396 35.02 11.47 21.24
CA GLU A 396 34.65 11.25 22.64
C GLU A 396 35.61 12.01 23.55
N LEU A 397 35.09 12.99 24.29
CA LEU A 397 35.81 13.76 25.30
C LEU A 397 35.45 13.25 26.69
N GLN A 398 36.45 12.94 27.50
CA GLN A 398 36.29 12.51 28.89
C GLN A 398 36.92 13.52 29.85
N THR A 399 36.16 13.96 30.85
CA THR A 399 36.64 14.85 31.91
C THR A 399 37.40 14.06 32.99
N GLY A 400 38.28 14.73 33.74
CA GLY A 400 39.02 14.13 34.86
C GLY A 400 38.15 13.52 35.97
N HIS A 401 36.84 13.83 36.00
CA HIS A 401 35.85 13.27 36.93
C HIS A 401 34.93 12.21 36.31
N GLY A 402 35.23 11.74 35.09
CA GLY A 402 34.59 10.58 34.47
C GLY A 402 33.33 10.87 33.62
N ALA A 403 32.95 12.13 33.39
CA ALA A 403 31.89 12.44 32.44
C ALA A 403 32.41 12.28 31.00
N ARG A 404 31.60 11.65 30.14
CA ARG A 404 31.90 11.40 28.73
C ARG A 404 30.93 12.16 27.85
N TYR A 405 31.47 12.93 26.92
CA TYR A 405 30.72 13.68 25.92
C TYR A 405 31.13 13.20 24.55
N SER A 406 30.18 12.81 23.71
CA SER A 406 30.46 12.31 22.37
C SER A 406 29.73 13.13 21.31
N GLN A 407 30.43 13.50 20.25
CA GLN A 407 29.86 14.16 19.07
C GLN A 407 30.17 13.36 17.81
N ASN A 408 29.15 13.12 16.99
CA ASN A 408 29.29 12.45 15.71
C ASN A 408 29.51 13.47 14.59
N ILE A 409 30.48 13.22 13.72
CA ILE A 409 30.74 13.96 12.48
C ILE A 409 30.57 13.00 11.30
N SER A 410 29.70 13.34 10.37
CA SER A 410 29.46 12.54 9.16
C SER A 410 30.35 13.03 8.02
N VAL A 411 31.15 12.13 7.46
CA VAL A 411 31.99 12.39 6.28
C VAL A 411 31.50 11.51 5.14
N THR A 412 31.13 12.14 4.02
CA THR A 412 30.70 11.44 2.80
C THR A 412 31.82 11.45 1.77
N TYR A 413 32.26 10.26 1.35
CA TYR A 413 33.31 10.11 0.35
C TYR A 413 32.71 9.99 -1.05
N LEU A 414 33.08 10.91 -1.93
CA LEU A 414 32.65 10.95 -3.33
C LEU A 414 33.85 10.68 -4.24
N ARG A 415 33.64 9.84 -5.26
CA ARG A 415 34.60 9.57 -6.33
C ARG A 415 34.02 10.07 -7.65
N ARG A 416 34.82 10.81 -8.43
CA ARG A 416 34.45 11.22 -9.78
C ARG A 416 34.29 9.96 -10.63
N ALA A 417 33.10 9.78 -11.20
CA ALA A 417 32.76 8.59 -11.96
C ALA A 417 33.53 8.55 -13.29
N HIS A 418 33.96 7.35 -13.68
CA HIS A 418 34.38 7.06 -15.03
C HIS A 418 33.15 6.61 -15.84
N VAL A 419 32.69 7.50 -16.72
CA VAL A 419 31.54 7.25 -17.58
C VAL A 419 32.03 6.77 -18.93
N THR A 420 31.40 5.72 -19.47
CA THR A 420 31.67 5.22 -20.81
C THR A 420 30.36 5.12 -21.59
N ILE A 421 30.40 5.37 -22.91
CA ILE A 421 29.26 5.12 -23.79
C ILE A 421 29.64 4.01 -24.76
N THR A 422 28.85 2.94 -24.75
CA THR A 422 28.89 1.87 -25.75
C THR A 422 27.74 2.03 -26.73
N SER A 423 28.01 1.77 -28.00
CA SER A 423 27.04 1.91 -29.09
C SER A 423 26.82 0.55 -29.75
N SER A 424 25.58 0.21 -30.10
CA SER A 424 25.31 -0.98 -30.95
C SER A 424 25.83 -0.85 -32.37
N ILE A 425 26.16 0.37 -32.81
CA ILE A 425 26.60 0.70 -34.16
C ILE A 425 28.03 1.24 -34.16
N ASN A 426 28.77 0.94 -35.23
CA ASN A 426 30.11 1.48 -35.50
C ASN A 426 30.00 2.90 -36.09
N SER A 427 29.51 3.85 -35.30
CA SER A 427 29.38 5.30 -35.58
C SER A 427 28.41 5.77 -36.68
N SER A 428 27.89 4.89 -37.55
CA SER A 428 26.91 5.30 -38.57
C SER A 428 25.74 4.34 -38.70
N VAL A 429 24.56 4.89 -38.99
CA VAL A 429 23.31 4.14 -39.16
C VAL A 429 22.44 4.81 -40.22
N SER A 430 21.65 4.04 -40.97
CA SER A 430 20.73 4.65 -41.94
C SER A 430 19.47 5.16 -41.28
N GLU A 431 18.87 6.16 -41.90
CA GLU A 431 17.52 6.62 -41.57
C GLU A 431 16.50 5.46 -41.61
N GLY A 432 15.65 5.38 -40.59
CA GLY A 432 14.65 4.32 -40.38
C GLY A 432 15.15 3.06 -39.69
N TYR A 433 16.44 2.94 -39.37
CA TYR A 433 16.98 1.81 -38.59
C TYR A 433 16.99 2.11 -37.09
N GLU A 434 16.95 1.06 -36.26
CA GLU A 434 17.08 1.20 -34.81
C GLU A 434 18.56 1.22 -34.38
N PHE A 435 18.86 1.96 -33.32
CA PHE A 435 20.13 1.87 -32.62
C PHE A 435 19.94 2.15 -31.12
N ASN A 436 20.91 1.71 -30.33
CA ASN A 436 20.94 2.00 -28.90
C ASN A 436 22.33 2.48 -28.46
N LEU A 437 22.31 3.40 -27.50
CA LEU A 437 23.50 3.90 -26.82
C LEU A 437 23.35 3.56 -25.34
N THR A 438 24.33 2.86 -24.79
CA THR A 438 24.37 2.48 -23.38
C THR A 438 25.47 3.28 -22.70
N CYS A 439 25.07 4.14 -21.79
CA CYS A 439 25.97 4.92 -20.96
C CYS A 439 26.09 4.24 -19.60
N GLU A 440 27.30 3.83 -19.24
CA GLU A 440 27.62 3.09 -18.02
C GLU A 440 28.57 3.91 -17.16
N SER A 441 28.26 3.95 -15.86
CA SER A 441 29.08 4.57 -14.83
C SER A 441 29.63 3.48 -13.91
N ASP A 442 30.93 3.56 -13.60
CA ASP A 442 31.59 2.70 -12.61
C ASP A 442 31.08 2.95 -11.17
N VAL A 443 30.43 4.10 -10.94
CA VAL A 443 29.85 4.51 -9.66
C VAL A 443 28.32 4.44 -9.70
N SER A 444 27.70 3.84 -8.68
CA SER A 444 26.24 3.64 -8.61
C SER A 444 25.44 4.77 -7.94
N ASN A 445 26.07 5.65 -7.17
CA ASN A 445 25.37 6.75 -6.49
C ASN A 445 25.34 8.02 -7.37
N TYR A 446 24.24 8.20 -8.10
CA TYR A 446 23.99 9.39 -8.92
C TYR A 446 22.63 10.01 -8.56
N ASP A 447 22.52 11.34 -8.67
CA ASP A 447 21.28 12.08 -8.46
C ASP A 447 20.45 12.15 -9.75
N SER A 448 21.10 12.37 -10.89
CA SER A 448 20.45 12.43 -12.20
C SER A 448 21.38 12.00 -13.34
N ILE A 449 20.79 11.57 -14.45
CA ILE A 449 21.48 11.25 -15.70
C ILE A 449 20.82 12.10 -16.79
N SER A 450 21.62 12.80 -17.58
CA SER A 450 21.14 13.61 -18.70
C SER A 450 21.80 13.19 -20.01
N TRP A 451 21.01 13.16 -21.08
CA TRP A 451 21.49 12.96 -22.44
C TRP A 451 21.36 14.27 -23.23
N LYS A 452 22.42 14.64 -23.95
CA LYS A 452 22.44 15.79 -24.85
C LYS A 452 22.96 15.36 -26.21
N ILE A 453 22.45 15.96 -27.27
CA ILE A 453 22.98 15.80 -28.63
C ILE A 453 23.54 17.15 -29.06
N GLN A 454 24.80 17.15 -29.46
CA GLN A 454 25.48 18.31 -30.02
C GLN A 454 25.60 18.15 -31.53
N SER A 455 24.99 19.06 -32.28
CA SER A 455 25.07 19.14 -33.74
C SER A 455 25.58 20.53 -34.12
N GLY A 456 26.85 20.63 -34.51
CA GLY A 456 27.54 21.91 -34.68
C GLY A 456 27.64 22.70 -33.36
N ASN A 457 27.17 23.96 -33.37
CA ASN A 457 27.11 24.83 -32.18
C ASN A 457 25.84 24.63 -31.33
N ASN A 458 24.84 23.90 -31.84
CA ASN A 458 23.58 23.72 -31.13
C ASN A 458 23.65 22.45 -30.28
N THR A 459 23.45 22.61 -28.97
CA THR A 459 23.34 21.51 -28.02
C THR A 459 21.89 21.40 -27.58
N LYS A 460 21.27 20.22 -27.76
CA LYS A 460 19.88 19.98 -27.37
C LYS A 460 19.81 18.84 -26.36
N THR A 461 18.94 18.95 -25.36
CA THR A 461 18.70 17.90 -24.36
C THR A 461 17.70 16.88 -24.89
N VAL A 462 17.98 15.60 -24.71
CA VAL A 462 17.09 14.50 -25.08
C VAL A 462 16.20 14.18 -23.88
N ASP A 463 14.96 14.67 -23.89
CA ASP A 463 13.99 14.48 -22.80
C ASP A 463 12.88 13.51 -23.19
N CYS A 464 13.23 12.25 -23.44
CA CYS A 464 12.30 11.25 -23.94
C CYS A 464 12.18 10.06 -22.98
N VAL A 465 11.09 10.05 -22.22
CA VAL A 465 10.80 9.06 -21.17
C VAL A 465 10.64 7.64 -21.72
N ALA A 466 10.14 7.49 -22.95
CA ALA A 466 9.93 6.19 -23.58
C ALA A 466 11.24 5.56 -24.10
N CYS A 467 12.20 6.37 -24.54
CA CYS A 467 13.45 5.90 -25.15
C CYS A 467 14.62 5.80 -24.17
N ILE A 468 14.57 6.50 -23.03
CA ILE A 468 15.62 6.45 -22.01
C ILE A 468 15.20 5.49 -20.88
N LYS A 469 16.00 4.45 -20.64
CA LYS A 469 15.84 3.56 -19.50
C LYS A 469 17.04 3.66 -18.57
N ASN A 470 16.77 4.10 -17.35
CA ASN A 470 17.77 4.22 -16.30
C ASN A 470 17.68 3.02 -15.35
N SER A 471 18.81 2.41 -15.03
CA SER A 471 18.95 1.41 -13.98
C SER A 471 19.94 1.91 -12.94
N LYS A 472 19.60 1.71 -11.66
CA LYS A 472 20.48 2.08 -10.53
C LYS A 472 21.57 1.04 -10.26
N PHE A 473 21.34 -0.24 -10.61
CA PHE A 473 22.25 -1.34 -10.31
C PHE A 473 22.26 -2.36 -11.46
N PRO A 474 23.30 -2.37 -12.32
CA PRO A 474 24.41 -1.40 -12.44
C PRO A 474 23.93 -0.01 -12.91
N ALA A 475 24.67 1.05 -12.56
CA ALA A 475 24.35 2.43 -12.95
C ALA A 475 24.50 2.63 -14.46
N THR A 476 23.40 2.44 -15.16
CA THR A 476 23.34 2.40 -16.61
C THR A 476 22.15 3.20 -17.11
N SER A 477 22.35 3.95 -18.19
CA SER A 477 21.30 4.62 -18.93
C SER A 477 21.35 4.17 -20.38
N VAL A 478 20.26 3.58 -20.85
CA VAL A 478 20.13 3.11 -22.23
C VAL A 478 19.21 4.05 -22.98
N LEU A 479 19.74 4.75 -23.98
CA LEU A 479 18.97 5.50 -24.97
C LEU A 479 18.69 4.60 -26.16
N ARG A 480 17.42 4.25 -26.39
CA ARG A 480 16.98 3.40 -27.50
C ARG A 480 16.19 4.22 -28.53
N VAL A 481 16.72 4.31 -29.75
CA VAL A 481 16.05 4.96 -30.87
C VAL A 481 15.49 3.87 -31.80
N GLU A 482 14.16 3.76 -31.90
CA GLU A 482 13.51 2.73 -32.73
C GLU A 482 13.58 3.05 -34.23
N THR A 483 13.50 4.33 -34.59
CA THR A 483 13.62 4.80 -35.98
C THR A 483 14.51 6.04 -36.03
N ALA A 484 15.74 5.88 -36.51
CA ALA A 484 16.70 6.97 -36.68
C ALA A 484 16.22 7.97 -37.75
N THR A 485 16.35 9.27 -37.50
CA THR A 485 16.02 10.39 -38.41
C THR A 485 17.20 11.35 -38.45
N GLN A 486 17.27 12.25 -39.44
CA GLN A 486 18.42 13.17 -39.56
C GLN A 486 18.72 14.01 -38.30
N ASP A 487 17.72 14.30 -37.47
CA ASP A 487 17.89 15.06 -36.21
C ASP A 487 18.62 14.30 -35.11
N TRP A 488 18.67 12.98 -35.20
CA TRP A 488 19.45 12.13 -34.30
C TRP A 488 20.95 12.09 -34.70
N SER A 489 21.36 12.82 -35.75
CA SER A 489 22.76 12.90 -36.15
C SER A 489 23.50 13.93 -35.29
N GLY A 490 24.58 13.51 -34.65
CA GLY A 490 25.38 14.39 -33.81
C GLY A 490 26.22 13.67 -32.77
N THR A 491 26.84 14.45 -31.90
CA THR A 491 27.63 13.93 -30.77
C THR A 491 26.76 13.85 -29.53
N TYR A 492 26.50 12.62 -29.09
CA TYR A 492 25.75 12.32 -27.88
C TYR A 492 26.66 12.49 -26.68
N ILE A 493 26.21 13.23 -25.69
CA ILE A 493 26.89 13.47 -24.42
C ILE A 493 25.97 12.94 -23.34
N CYS A 494 26.44 11.94 -22.62
CA CYS A 494 25.77 11.42 -21.44
C CYS A 494 26.49 11.96 -20.20
N THR A 495 25.75 12.62 -19.31
CA THR A 495 26.30 13.20 -18.07
C THR A 495 25.62 12.57 -16.87
N PHE A 496 26.41 11.93 -16.01
CA PHE A 496 26.02 11.52 -14.66
C PHE A 496 26.33 12.67 -13.69
N SER A 497 25.31 13.09 -12.93
CA SER A 497 25.44 14.12 -11.91
C SER A 497 25.33 13.51 -10.51
N GLN A 498 26.32 13.78 -9.68
CA GLN A 498 26.42 13.36 -8.28
C GLN A 498 26.73 14.60 -7.43
N LYS A 499 25.69 15.19 -6.84
CA LYS A 499 25.73 16.47 -6.11
C LYS A 499 26.32 17.59 -6.97
N TYR A 500 27.60 17.88 -6.78
CA TYR A 500 28.36 18.92 -7.49
C TYR A 500 29.38 18.33 -8.50
N LEU A 501 29.52 17.01 -8.57
CA LEU A 501 30.40 16.33 -9.51
C LEU A 501 29.60 15.92 -10.75
N GLU A 502 30.04 16.38 -11.91
CA GLU A 502 29.54 15.93 -13.20
C GLU A 502 30.61 15.11 -13.91
N SER A 503 30.24 13.92 -14.37
CA SER A 503 31.10 13.08 -15.20
C SER A 503 30.37 12.78 -16.49
N SER A 504 31.04 13.00 -17.62
CA SER A 504 30.42 12.83 -18.94
C SER A 504 31.31 12.06 -19.89
N ALA A 505 30.67 11.38 -20.82
CA ALA A 505 31.29 10.74 -21.95
C ALA A 505 30.54 11.13 -23.21
N ASN A 506 31.20 11.01 -24.37
CA ASN A 506 30.60 11.33 -25.65
C ASN A 506 30.82 10.26 -26.71
N VAL A 507 29.90 10.18 -27.66
CA VAL A 507 29.98 9.33 -28.85
C VAL A 507 29.28 10.02 -30.01
N THR A 508 29.86 9.96 -31.20
CA THR A 508 29.27 10.56 -32.41
C THR A 508 28.53 9.50 -33.21
N VAL A 509 27.29 9.82 -33.60
CA VAL A 509 26.46 8.99 -34.47
C VAL A 509 26.09 9.81 -35.71
N ASP A 510 26.48 9.28 -36.88
CA ASP A 510 26.17 9.86 -38.18
C ASP A 510 25.00 9.12 -38.83
N ILE A 511 23.95 9.86 -39.18
CA ILE A 511 22.75 9.27 -39.80
C ILE A 511 22.80 9.44 -41.30
N ILE A 512 22.90 8.32 -42.00
CA ILE A 512 23.01 8.28 -43.45
C ILE A 512 21.61 8.25 -44.06
N PRO A 513 21.26 9.19 -44.96
CA PRO A 513 19.96 9.19 -45.63
C PRO A 513 19.64 7.83 -46.28
N LEU A 514 18.41 7.37 -46.08
CA LEU A 514 17.86 6.19 -46.74
C LEU A 514 16.33 6.38 -46.84
N PRO A 515 15.71 6.15 -48.01
CA PRO A 515 14.28 6.43 -48.16
C PRO A 515 13.46 5.49 -47.27
N LEU A 516 12.56 6.03 -46.45
CA LEU A 516 11.68 5.21 -45.63
C LEU A 516 10.75 4.38 -46.55
N LYS A 517 10.47 3.13 -46.15
CA LYS A 517 9.65 2.18 -46.93
C LYS A 517 8.28 2.74 -47.35
N GLN A 518 7.72 3.66 -46.56
CA GLN A 518 6.42 4.29 -46.79
C GLN A 518 6.45 5.47 -47.79
N ASP A 519 7.62 6.04 -48.03
CA ASP A 519 7.81 7.21 -48.89
C ASP A 519 8.25 6.81 -50.31
N ILE A 520 8.54 5.52 -50.53
CA ILE A 520 8.79 4.96 -51.85
C ILE A 520 7.45 4.72 -52.55
N LEU A 521 7.17 5.55 -53.55
CA LEU A 521 5.99 5.43 -54.39
C LEU A 521 6.20 4.32 -55.43
N ILE A 522 5.19 3.49 -55.66
CA ILE A 522 5.23 2.40 -56.64
C ILE A 522 4.06 2.52 -57.62
N ASP A 523 4.32 2.33 -58.91
CA ASP A 523 3.31 2.29 -59.97
C ASP A 523 3.57 1.11 -60.92
N PRO A 524 2.63 0.16 -61.07
CA PRO A 524 1.37 -0.01 -60.34
C PRO A 524 1.57 -0.58 -58.92
N ILE A 525 0.54 -0.52 -58.06
CA ILE A 525 0.54 -1.17 -56.73
C ILE A 525 0.07 -2.62 -56.86
N VAL A 526 -1.04 -2.82 -57.58
CA VAL A 526 -1.54 -4.14 -57.99
C VAL A 526 -1.94 -4.04 -59.45
N ALA A 527 -1.43 -4.92 -60.29
CA ALA A 527 -1.82 -4.92 -61.69
C ALA A 527 -1.96 -6.34 -62.24
N PRO A 528 -3.00 -6.59 -63.05
CA PRO A 528 -2.99 -7.75 -63.92
C PRO A 528 -2.01 -7.51 -65.08
N ILE A 529 -1.21 -8.52 -65.42
CA ILE A 529 -0.24 -8.45 -66.50
C ILE A 529 -0.51 -9.54 -67.53
N GLN A 530 -0.40 -9.22 -68.81
CA GLN A 530 -0.50 -10.22 -69.86
C GLN A 530 0.85 -10.90 -70.07
N CYS A 531 0.87 -12.23 -70.08
CA CYS A 531 2.11 -12.95 -70.35
C CYS A 531 2.66 -12.62 -71.75
N LYS A 532 3.99 -12.62 -71.89
CA LYS A 532 4.74 -12.27 -73.12
C LYS A 532 4.58 -10.82 -73.58
N VAL A 533 3.95 -9.96 -72.78
CA VAL A 533 3.83 -8.51 -73.02
C VAL A 533 4.69 -7.79 -71.98
N GLN A 534 5.32 -6.69 -72.39
CA GLN A 534 6.08 -5.84 -71.49
C GLN A 534 5.15 -5.04 -70.58
N GLN A 535 5.36 -5.13 -69.26
CA GLN A 535 4.73 -4.28 -68.26
C GLN A 535 5.77 -3.35 -67.64
N ALA A 536 5.52 -2.04 -67.70
CA ALA A 536 6.34 -1.04 -67.02
C ALA A 536 6.05 -1.08 -65.51
N LEU A 537 7.11 -1.20 -64.72
CA LEU A 537 7.11 -1.10 -63.25
C LEU A 537 7.97 0.09 -62.86
N GLU A 538 7.49 0.92 -61.95
CA GLU A 538 8.14 2.17 -61.55
C GLU A 538 8.19 2.31 -60.02
N CYS A 539 9.34 2.77 -59.50
CA CYS A 539 9.48 3.21 -58.11
C CYS A 539 10.04 4.63 -58.07
N CYS A 540 9.40 5.52 -57.32
CA CYS A 540 9.79 6.92 -57.21
C CYS A 540 10.08 7.33 -55.77
N ILE A 541 11.07 8.21 -55.59
CA ILE A 541 11.41 8.87 -54.33
C ILE A 541 11.50 10.39 -54.53
N SER A 542 11.44 11.17 -53.45
CA SER A 542 11.63 12.63 -53.48
C SER A 542 12.97 13.01 -54.13
N ALA A 543 12.96 14.05 -54.99
CA ALA A 543 14.16 14.58 -55.60
C ALA A 543 15.02 15.43 -54.64
N ASN A 544 14.51 15.71 -53.43
CA ASN A 544 15.24 16.47 -52.40
C ASN A 544 16.29 15.64 -51.65
N THR A 545 16.43 14.34 -51.96
CA THR A 545 17.44 13.49 -51.34
C THR A 545 18.83 13.85 -51.83
N MET A 546 19.76 14.14 -50.91
CA MET A 546 21.16 14.49 -51.23
C MET A 546 22.05 13.29 -51.56
N GLU A 547 21.61 12.07 -51.26
CA GLU A 547 22.37 10.83 -51.47
C GLU A 547 22.02 10.16 -52.81
N ASP A 548 23.02 9.58 -53.49
CA ASP A 548 22.82 8.81 -54.71
C ASP A 548 22.72 7.32 -54.36
N TYR A 549 21.51 6.77 -54.48
CA TYR A 549 21.21 5.39 -54.11
C TYR A 549 21.50 4.43 -55.27
N THR A 550 22.07 3.27 -54.97
CA THR A 550 22.07 2.14 -55.91
C THR A 550 20.73 1.44 -55.84
N VAL A 551 19.95 1.48 -56.93
CA VAL A 551 18.61 0.90 -56.98
C VAL A 551 18.58 -0.35 -57.85
N ARG A 552 17.98 -1.41 -57.33
CA ARG A 552 17.75 -2.68 -58.04
C ARG A 552 16.28 -3.04 -58.01
N PHE A 553 15.74 -3.52 -59.12
CA PHE A 553 14.40 -4.10 -59.18
C PHE A 553 14.48 -5.59 -58.92
N VAL A 554 13.66 -6.12 -58.02
CA VAL A 554 13.63 -7.55 -57.69
C VAL A 554 12.29 -8.14 -58.10
N VAL A 555 12.30 -9.20 -58.90
CA VAL A 555 11.10 -9.96 -59.31
C VAL A 555 11.37 -11.44 -59.14
N HIS A 556 10.55 -12.16 -58.36
CA HIS A 556 10.67 -13.61 -58.12
C HIS A 556 12.13 -14.06 -57.81
N GLN A 557 12.84 -13.26 -56.99
CA GLN A 557 14.24 -13.42 -56.55
C GLN A 557 15.35 -12.97 -57.53
N ASN A 558 15.02 -12.63 -58.78
CA ASN A 558 15.99 -12.09 -59.73
C ASN A 558 16.15 -10.57 -59.57
N GLU A 559 17.40 -10.08 -59.56
CA GLU A 559 17.71 -8.66 -59.43
C GLU A 559 18.11 -8.04 -60.78
N PHE A 560 17.56 -6.87 -61.08
CA PHE A 560 17.81 -6.14 -62.31
C PHE A 560 18.27 -4.71 -62.02
N HIS A 561 19.26 -4.23 -62.77
CA HIS A 561 19.69 -2.84 -62.71
C HIS A 561 18.70 -1.92 -63.45
N VAL A 562 18.46 -0.75 -62.88
CA VAL A 562 17.47 0.21 -63.38
C VAL A 562 18.06 1.60 -63.52
N GLY A 563 17.64 2.30 -64.58
CA GLY A 563 18.04 3.68 -64.84
C GLY A 563 17.24 4.68 -63.99
N LYS A 564 17.91 5.75 -63.55
CA LYS A 564 17.33 6.89 -62.84
C LYS A 564 16.75 7.89 -63.84
N LYS A 565 15.47 8.26 -63.69
CA LYS A 565 14.80 9.30 -64.48
C LYS A 565 14.20 10.35 -63.56
N ARG A 566 14.47 11.63 -63.80
CA ARG A 566 13.84 12.73 -63.06
C ARG A 566 12.47 13.05 -63.66
N LYS A 567 11.43 13.06 -62.84
CA LYS A 567 10.06 13.47 -63.19
C LYS A 567 9.61 14.53 -62.18
N GLY A 568 9.65 15.81 -62.57
CA GLY A 568 9.37 16.92 -61.67
C GLY A 568 10.22 16.88 -60.38
N ASN A 569 9.54 16.75 -59.24
CA ASN A 569 10.12 16.70 -57.89
C ASN A 569 10.46 15.26 -57.42
N LEU A 570 10.51 14.29 -58.33
CA LEU A 570 10.78 12.89 -58.01
C LEU A 570 11.91 12.30 -58.85
N PHE A 571 12.69 11.40 -58.24
CA PHE A 571 13.57 10.47 -58.94
C PHE A 571 12.87 9.12 -59.05
N CYS A 572 12.60 8.70 -60.29
CA CYS A 572 11.90 7.46 -60.60
C CYS A 572 12.81 6.46 -61.31
N TYR A 573 12.68 5.20 -60.92
CA TYR A 573 13.43 4.06 -61.44
C TYR A 573 12.45 3.13 -62.13
N MET A 574 12.63 2.92 -63.44
CA MET A 574 11.69 2.17 -64.28
C MET A 574 12.32 0.88 -64.78
N TYR A 575 11.53 -0.20 -64.78
CA TYR A 575 11.90 -1.49 -65.35
C TYR A 575 10.73 -2.07 -66.16
N ASN A 576 10.98 -2.46 -67.40
CA ASN A 576 9.98 -3.12 -68.25
C ASN A 576 10.10 -4.64 -68.08
N TYR A 577 9.25 -5.22 -67.24
CA TYR A 577 9.23 -6.66 -66.97
C TYR A 577 8.43 -7.41 -68.04
N THR A 578 8.88 -8.62 -68.42
CA THR A 578 8.13 -9.51 -69.33
C THR A 578 8.06 -10.89 -68.70
N GLU A 579 6.84 -11.32 -68.32
CA GLU A 579 6.61 -12.67 -67.80
C GLU A 579 6.56 -13.69 -68.94
N ARG A 580 7.35 -14.77 -68.83
CA ARG A 580 7.41 -15.85 -69.83
C ARG A 580 6.46 -17.00 -69.47
N GLU A 581 6.23 -17.27 -68.19
CA GLU A 581 5.44 -18.40 -67.70
C GLU A 581 4.10 -17.92 -67.10
N CYS A 582 2.97 -18.38 -67.65
CA CYS A 582 1.63 -18.09 -67.10
C CYS A 582 1.24 -19.10 -66.02
N SER A 583 1.94 -19.12 -64.87
CA SER A 583 1.43 -19.82 -63.70
C SER A 583 0.23 -19.05 -63.12
N LYS A 584 -0.66 -19.71 -62.36
CA LYS A 584 -1.75 -19.01 -61.64
C LYS A 584 -1.27 -18.35 -60.34
N GLU A 585 0.03 -18.36 -60.06
CA GLU A 585 0.58 -17.81 -58.82
C GLU A 585 0.82 -16.30 -58.94
N GLU A 586 0.53 -15.59 -57.85
CA GLU A 586 0.77 -14.16 -57.75
C GLU A 586 2.27 -13.85 -57.73
N LEU A 587 2.69 -12.93 -58.59
CA LEU A 587 4.09 -12.50 -58.70
C LEU A 587 4.31 -11.26 -57.86
N MET A 588 5.38 -11.25 -57.07
CA MET A 588 5.79 -10.11 -56.26
C MET A 588 7.03 -9.45 -56.83
N ALA A 589 6.95 -8.13 -57.01
CA ALA A 589 8.06 -7.29 -57.44
C ALA A 589 8.28 -6.14 -56.45
N TYR A 590 9.52 -5.69 -56.26
CA TYR A 590 9.82 -4.55 -55.39
C TYR A 590 11.15 -3.88 -55.78
N CYS A 591 11.31 -2.64 -55.37
CA CYS A 591 12.58 -1.90 -55.53
C CYS A 591 13.41 -1.98 -54.26
N LYS A 592 14.70 -2.28 -54.44
CA LYS A 592 15.70 -2.31 -53.39
C LYS A 592 16.61 -1.11 -53.56
N PHE A 593 16.57 -0.20 -52.60
CA PHE A 593 17.46 0.95 -52.52
C PHE A 593 18.61 0.61 -51.57
N ILE A 594 19.83 0.92 -51.99
CA ILE A 594 21.05 0.68 -51.23
C ILE A 594 21.81 2.00 -51.13
N ASN A 595 22.14 2.40 -49.91
CA ASN A 595 22.92 3.62 -49.66
C ASN A 595 24.43 3.35 -49.64
N ARG A 596 25.24 4.38 -49.38
CA ARG A 596 26.71 4.29 -49.44
C ARG A 596 27.34 3.35 -48.41
N ILE A 597 26.66 3.08 -47.28
CA ILE A 597 27.12 2.14 -46.24
C ILE A 597 26.60 0.71 -46.46
N GLY A 598 25.94 0.43 -47.59
CA GLY A 598 25.46 -0.90 -47.97
C GLY A 598 24.18 -1.36 -47.26
N GLN A 599 23.58 -0.52 -46.42
CA GLN A 599 22.27 -0.78 -45.82
C GLN A 599 21.17 -0.60 -46.87
N LYS A 600 20.11 -1.40 -46.77
CA LYS A 600 19.11 -1.56 -47.83
C LYS A 600 17.69 -1.37 -47.32
N VAL A 601 16.83 -0.80 -48.15
CA VAL A 601 15.40 -0.72 -47.92
C VAL A 601 14.66 -1.24 -49.15
N ASN A 602 13.70 -2.12 -48.90
CA ASN A 602 12.81 -2.63 -49.94
C ASN A 602 11.52 -1.82 -49.92
N SER A 603 11.03 -1.44 -51.11
CA SER A 603 9.69 -0.86 -51.27
C SER A 603 8.61 -1.85 -50.80
N ARG A 604 7.36 -1.38 -50.74
CA ARG A 604 6.22 -2.29 -50.69
C ARG A 604 6.20 -3.18 -51.95
N SER A 605 5.68 -4.40 -51.82
CA SER A 605 5.59 -5.33 -52.93
C SER A 605 4.50 -4.90 -53.91
N ILE A 606 4.89 -4.71 -55.17
CA ILE A 606 4.02 -4.64 -56.33
C ILE A 606 3.50 -6.06 -56.58
N ARG A 607 2.17 -6.20 -56.63
CA ARG A 607 1.50 -7.49 -56.85
C ARG A 607 1.04 -7.59 -58.29
N LEU A 608 1.57 -8.58 -59.00
CA LEU A 608 1.32 -8.79 -60.42
C LEU A 608 0.56 -10.10 -60.60
N HIS A 609 -0.58 -10.04 -61.28
CA HIS A 609 -1.39 -11.21 -61.59
C HIS A 609 -1.22 -11.59 -63.07
N PRO A 610 -0.44 -12.63 -63.40
CA PRO A 610 -0.26 -13.06 -64.78
C PRO A 610 -1.54 -13.63 -65.37
N ILE A 611 -1.92 -13.14 -66.55
CA ILE A 611 -3.13 -13.53 -67.28
C ILE A 611 -2.75 -14.10 -68.66
N PRO A 612 -3.33 -15.25 -69.06
CA PRO A 612 -3.23 -15.73 -70.44
C PRO A 612 -3.95 -14.79 -71.40
N GLY A 613 -3.33 -14.40 -72.51
CA GLY A 613 -3.88 -13.42 -73.47
C GLY A 613 -5.28 -13.72 -74.02
N ARG A 614 -5.77 -14.97 -73.94
CA ARG A 614 -7.12 -15.38 -74.36
C ARG A 614 -8.23 -14.99 -73.37
N GLU A 615 -7.90 -14.65 -72.12
CA GLU A 615 -8.86 -14.39 -71.03
C GLU A 615 -9.05 -12.88 -70.76
N VAL A 616 -8.34 -12.04 -71.51
CA VAL A 616 -8.41 -10.57 -71.40
C VAL A 616 -9.81 -10.06 -71.72
N SER A 617 -10.42 -9.34 -70.77
CA SER A 617 -11.74 -8.72 -70.90
C SER A 617 -11.66 -7.19 -70.99
N CYS A 618 -10.88 -6.55 -70.12
CA CYS A 618 -10.59 -5.12 -70.17
C CYS A 618 -9.24 -4.87 -70.84
N SER A 619 -9.20 -3.98 -71.82
CA SER A 619 -7.97 -3.55 -72.50
C SER A 619 -8.13 -2.10 -72.95
N ASP A 620 -7.65 -1.16 -72.14
CA ASP A 620 -7.67 0.28 -72.43
C ASP A 620 -6.33 0.93 -72.04
N SER A 621 -6.28 2.26 -71.99
CA SER A 621 -5.08 3.03 -71.59
C SER A 621 -4.66 2.82 -70.13
N PHE A 622 -5.51 2.24 -69.28
CA PHE A 622 -5.19 1.94 -67.88
C PHE A 622 -4.47 0.60 -67.72
N GLY A 623 -4.71 -0.35 -68.61
CA GLY A 623 -4.05 -1.66 -68.61
C GLY A 623 -4.97 -2.79 -69.04
N ILE A 624 -4.53 -4.02 -68.77
CA ILE A 624 -5.15 -5.25 -69.25
C ILE A 624 -5.68 -6.05 -68.05
N GLY A 625 -6.87 -6.66 -68.12
CA GLY A 625 -7.44 -7.46 -67.03
C GLY A 625 -8.55 -8.41 -67.44
N ILE A 626 -8.80 -9.45 -66.63
CA ILE A 626 -9.97 -10.34 -66.75
C ILE A 626 -11.20 -9.71 -66.06
N GLU A 627 -12.41 -10.15 -66.39
CA GLU A 627 -13.63 -9.65 -65.72
C GLU A 627 -13.54 -9.85 -64.20
N GLY A 628 -13.82 -8.79 -63.43
CA GLY A 628 -13.68 -8.78 -61.97
C GLY A 628 -12.25 -8.60 -61.44
N ALA A 629 -11.23 -8.53 -62.31
CA ALA A 629 -9.86 -8.22 -61.90
C ALA A 629 -9.75 -6.83 -61.28
N VAL A 630 -8.79 -6.68 -60.38
CA VAL A 630 -8.52 -5.43 -59.65
C VAL A 630 -7.20 -4.83 -60.11
N LEU A 631 -7.22 -3.54 -60.40
CA LEU A 631 -6.04 -2.72 -60.74
C LEU A 631 -5.95 -1.59 -59.70
N ILE A 632 -4.82 -1.50 -59.01
CA ILE A 632 -4.56 -0.47 -58.02
C ILE A 632 -3.39 0.39 -58.49
N LYS A 633 -3.65 1.67 -58.68
CA LYS A 633 -2.64 2.68 -59.07
C LYS A 633 -2.48 3.74 -57.99
N PRO A 634 -1.29 4.35 -57.86
CA PRO A 634 -1.11 5.50 -56.99
C PRO A 634 -1.89 6.72 -57.50
N CYS A 635 -2.15 7.68 -56.62
CA CYS A 635 -2.85 8.91 -56.98
C CYS A 635 -1.96 9.87 -57.76
N ARG A 636 -2.48 10.38 -58.89
CA ARG A 636 -1.85 11.42 -59.72
C ARG A 636 -2.65 12.72 -59.63
N GLU A 637 -1.95 13.84 -59.55
CA GLU A 637 -2.53 15.17 -59.46
C GLU A 637 -3.22 15.55 -60.79
N LEU A 638 -4.42 16.13 -60.72
CA LEU A 638 -5.21 16.45 -61.93
C LEU A 638 -4.58 17.57 -62.78
N ASN A 639 -3.84 18.48 -62.14
CA ASN A 639 -3.25 19.67 -62.77
C ASN A 639 -1.77 19.52 -63.11
N ASN A 640 -1.11 18.47 -62.59
CA ASN A 640 0.28 18.16 -62.90
C ASN A 640 0.50 16.63 -62.88
N PRO A 641 0.38 15.94 -64.03
CA PRO A 641 0.42 14.48 -64.10
C PRO A 641 1.75 13.84 -63.66
N ASP A 642 2.79 14.65 -63.44
CA ASP A 642 4.11 14.24 -62.94
C ASP A 642 4.22 14.29 -61.39
N ASN A 643 3.20 14.77 -60.68
CA ASN A 643 3.20 14.90 -59.23
C ASN A 643 2.26 13.86 -58.60
N PHE A 644 2.78 13.07 -57.66
CA PHE A 644 2.02 12.03 -56.96
C PHE A 644 1.45 12.60 -55.66
N THR A 645 0.16 12.40 -55.43
CA THR A 645 -0.46 12.65 -54.12
C THR A 645 -0.51 11.34 -53.34
N GLN A 646 -0.44 11.43 -52.00
CA GLN A 646 -0.49 10.24 -51.16
C GLN A 646 -1.89 9.61 -51.23
N GLY A 647 -1.97 8.30 -51.50
CA GLY A 647 -3.23 7.58 -51.69
C GLY A 647 -3.19 6.53 -52.81
N LYS A 648 -4.33 5.87 -53.04
CA LYS A 648 -4.50 4.83 -54.07
C LYS A 648 -5.84 4.98 -54.79
N LYS A 649 -5.90 4.57 -56.06
CA LYS A 649 -7.16 4.40 -56.80
C LYS A 649 -7.35 2.93 -57.12
N ILE A 650 -8.53 2.40 -56.80
CA ILE A 650 -8.89 1.01 -57.02
C ILE A 650 -9.86 0.96 -58.20
N TYR A 651 -9.45 0.25 -59.24
CA TYR A 651 -10.25 0.01 -60.43
C TYR A 651 -10.63 -1.46 -60.50
N LYS A 652 -11.85 -1.72 -60.96
CA LYS A 652 -12.37 -3.06 -61.20
C LYS A 652 -12.77 -3.21 -62.66
N CYS A 653 -12.31 -4.28 -63.28
CA CYS A 653 -12.70 -4.61 -64.65
C CYS A 653 -14.18 -5.04 -64.67
N SER A 654 -15.03 -4.25 -65.32
CA SER A 654 -16.46 -4.53 -65.47
C SER A 654 -16.96 -4.07 -66.83
N ASN A 655 -17.65 -4.93 -67.57
CA ASN A 655 -18.16 -4.63 -68.90
C ASN A 655 -17.07 -4.18 -69.89
N LYS A 656 -15.94 -4.88 -69.93
CA LYS A 656 -14.80 -4.60 -70.85
C LYS A 656 -14.09 -3.25 -70.64
N SER A 657 -14.39 -2.51 -69.58
CA SER A 657 -13.66 -1.29 -69.20
C SER A 657 -13.30 -1.25 -67.72
N TRP A 658 -12.24 -0.52 -67.38
CA TRP A 658 -11.88 -0.29 -65.98
C TRP A 658 -12.79 0.76 -65.36
N LYS A 659 -13.57 0.36 -64.35
CA LYS A 659 -14.42 1.28 -63.57
C LYS A 659 -13.75 1.60 -62.24
N LEU A 660 -13.75 2.87 -61.85
CA LEU A 660 -13.26 3.31 -60.55
C LEU A 660 -14.22 2.79 -59.46
N GLU A 661 -13.74 1.87 -58.63
CA GLU A 661 -14.51 1.29 -57.51
C GLU A 661 -14.32 2.12 -56.24
N ARG A 662 -13.08 2.60 -55.99
CA ARG A 662 -12.75 3.42 -54.81
C ARG A 662 -11.65 4.43 -55.12
N ASN A 663 -11.82 5.65 -54.61
CA ASN A 663 -10.86 6.74 -54.73
C ASN A 663 -10.32 7.13 -53.35
N ASP A 664 -9.15 6.60 -52.99
CA ASP A 664 -8.49 6.83 -51.71
C ASP A 664 -7.36 7.86 -51.84
N CYS A 665 -7.55 8.89 -52.67
CA CYS A 665 -6.60 9.98 -52.80
C CYS A 665 -6.82 11.03 -51.71
N LEU A 666 -5.74 11.42 -51.03
CA LEU A 666 -5.80 12.51 -50.06
C LEU A 666 -5.93 13.86 -50.75
N SER A 667 -6.69 14.77 -50.14
CA SER A 667 -6.70 16.16 -50.55
C SER A 667 -5.34 16.80 -50.28
N VAL A 668 -4.95 17.78 -51.09
CA VAL A 668 -3.65 18.46 -50.93
C VAL A 668 -3.48 19.04 -49.51
N PRO A 669 -4.47 19.71 -48.90
CA PRO A 669 -4.35 20.20 -47.53
C PRO A 669 -4.10 19.08 -46.49
N ILE A 670 -4.83 17.97 -46.58
CA ILE A 670 -4.70 16.84 -45.64
C ILE A 670 -3.38 16.09 -45.88
N SER A 671 -2.97 15.93 -47.14
CA SER A 671 -1.68 15.34 -47.51
C SER A 671 -0.50 16.17 -46.98
N ASN A 672 -0.60 17.51 -47.05
CA ASN A 672 0.41 18.41 -46.50
C ASN A 672 0.47 18.32 -44.98
N LEU A 673 -0.68 18.29 -44.30
CA LEU A 673 -0.74 18.08 -42.84
C LEU A 673 -0.11 16.75 -42.44
N LEU A 674 -0.45 15.65 -43.12
CA LEU A 674 0.11 14.33 -42.84
C LEU A 674 1.62 14.29 -43.06
N THR A 675 2.10 14.93 -44.12
CA THR A 675 3.54 15.06 -44.41
C THR A 675 4.22 15.90 -43.34
N SER A 676 3.63 17.03 -42.96
CA SER A 676 4.12 17.89 -41.88
C SER A 676 4.14 17.16 -40.55
N ALA A 677 3.14 16.35 -40.21
CA ALA A 677 3.16 15.53 -39.00
C ALA A 677 4.31 14.52 -39.02
N LYS A 678 4.52 13.84 -40.16
CA LYS A 678 5.61 12.87 -40.32
C LYS A 678 6.97 13.54 -40.21
N VAL A 679 7.19 14.68 -40.85
CA VAL A 679 8.48 15.37 -40.85
C VAL A 679 8.75 16.08 -39.51
N THR A 680 7.78 16.85 -39.02
CA THR A 680 7.92 17.71 -37.83
C THR A 680 7.96 16.92 -36.53
N PHE A 681 7.28 15.78 -36.45
CA PHE A 681 7.19 14.99 -35.21
C PHE A 681 8.00 13.68 -35.24
N MET A 682 8.69 13.39 -36.35
CA MET A 682 9.82 12.45 -36.35
C MET A 682 11.05 13.04 -35.63
N SER A 683 11.09 14.36 -35.44
CA SER A 683 12.09 15.05 -34.62
C SER A 683 11.51 15.33 -33.23
N PHE A 684 11.79 14.43 -32.29
CA PHE A 684 11.32 14.58 -30.90
C PHE A 684 11.77 15.93 -30.26
N LEU A 685 12.86 16.50 -30.77
CA LEU A 685 13.58 17.65 -30.23
C LEU A 685 12.83 19.00 -30.31
N GLU A 686 11.80 19.14 -31.17
CA GLU A 686 11.01 20.38 -31.33
C GLU A 686 9.48 20.15 -31.28
N ALA A 687 9.07 18.89 -31.15
CA ALA A 687 7.69 18.45 -31.20
C ALA A 687 6.80 19.14 -30.15
N LYS A 688 7.26 19.24 -28.89
CA LYS A 688 6.49 19.84 -27.80
C LYS A 688 6.16 21.32 -28.01
N ALA A 689 7.13 22.10 -28.50
CA ALA A 689 6.98 23.55 -28.67
C ALA A 689 6.06 23.89 -29.85
N ASN A 690 6.11 23.10 -30.92
CA ASN A 690 5.34 23.35 -32.15
C ASN A 690 3.92 22.73 -32.11
N LEU A 691 3.66 21.81 -31.18
CA LEU A 691 2.40 21.07 -31.10
C LEU A 691 1.14 21.96 -31.00
N PRO A 692 1.07 23.00 -30.15
CA PRO A 692 -0.14 23.83 -30.05
C PRO A 692 -0.52 24.52 -31.35
N ASN A 693 0.47 25.08 -32.06
CA ASN A 693 0.27 25.74 -33.35
C ASN A 693 -0.15 24.74 -34.43
N TYR A 694 0.47 23.56 -34.45
CA TYR A 694 0.10 22.49 -35.37
C TYR A 694 -1.33 21.99 -35.14
N LEU A 695 -1.75 21.80 -33.88
CA LEU A 695 -3.12 21.39 -33.55
C LEU A 695 -4.14 22.45 -33.97
N ALA A 696 -3.79 23.75 -33.88
CA ALA A 696 -4.64 24.83 -34.36
C ALA A 696 -4.82 24.76 -35.90
N GLU A 697 -3.72 24.56 -36.65
CA GLU A 697 -3.78 24.39 -38.10
C GLU A 697 -4.57 23.13 -38.49
N LEU A 698 -4.33 22.01 -37.81
CA LEU A 698 -5.05 20.74 -38.03
C LEU A 698 -6.56 20.92 -37.86
N LYS A 699 -6.98 21.57 -36.77
CA LYS A 699 -8.39 21.89 -36.51
C LYS A 699 -8.98 22.74 -37.62
N GLU A 700 -8.31 23.82 -38.02
CA GLU A 700 -8.80 24.76 -39.05
C GLU A 700 -8.95 24.09 -40.42
N LYS A 701 -7.97 23.29 -40.84
CA LYS A 701 -8.00 22.59 -42.13
C LYS A 701 -9.03 21.46 -42.13
N THR A 702 -9.17 20.74 -41.02
CA THR A 702 -10.18 19.68 -40.86
C THR A 702 -11.59 20.25 -41.02
N GLU A 703 -11.86 21.39 -40.39
CA GLU A 703 -13.13 22.11 -40.50
C GLU A 703 -13.41 22.57 -41.95
N LYS A 704 -12.39 23.11 -42.64
CA LYS A 704 -12.52 23.55 -44.04
C LYS A 704 -12.75 22.39 -45.02
N GLU A 705 -12.16 21.23 -44.75
CA GLU A 705 -12.23 20.03 -45.62
C GLU A 705 -13.32 19.04 -45.21
N GLN A 706 -14.26 19.41 -44.33
CA GLN A 706 -15.28 18.52 -43.79
C GLN A 706 -16.07 17.78 -44.89
N SER A 707 -16.49 18.47 -45.95
CA SER A 707 -17.23 17.86 -47.06
C SER A 707 -16.41 16.83 -47.84
N THR A 708 -15.09 17.01 -47.93
CA THR A 708 -14.16 16.05 -48.52
C THR A 708 -14.01 14.82 -47.62
N ILE A 709 -13.93 15.03 -46.30
CA ILE A 709 -13.78 13.98 -45.28
C ILE A 709 -15.04 13.11 -45.20
N ASP A 710 -16.22 13.73 -45.22
CA ASP A 710 -17.54 13.07 -45.19
C ASP A 710 -17.75 12.09 -46.36
N ASN A 711 -16.95 12.18 -47.43
CA ASN A 711 -17.06 11.34 -48.62
C ASN A 711 -15.79 10.52 -48.91
N SER A 712 -14.76 10.59 -48.07
CA SER A 712 -13.45 9.97 -48.37
C SER A 712 -12.86 9.24 -47.16
N PRO A 713 -12.93 7.88 -47.13
CA PRO A 713 -12.32 7.07 -46.08
C PRO A 713 -10.82 7.33 -45.91
N ALA A 714 -10.11 7.63 -46.99
CA ALA A 714 -8.69 7.92 -46.96
C ALA A 714 -8.36 9.22 -46.22
N ASN A 715 -9.10 10.31 -46.51
CA ASN A 715 -8.89 11.60 -45.84
C ASN A 715 -9.19 11.50 -44.34
N LEU A 716 -10.29 10.82 -43.98
CA LEU A 716 -10.62 10.53 -42.59
C LEU A 716 -9.52 9.70 -41.91
N GLY A 717 -9.08 8.61 -42.54
CA GLY A 717 -8.02 7.75 -42.02
C GLY A 717 -6.66 8.45 -41.88
N ALA A 718 -6.36 9.41 -42.74
CA ALA A 718 -5.16 10.25 -42.63
C ALA A 718 -5.21 11.14 -41.38
N ILE A 719 -6.34 11.78 -41.10
CA ILE A 719 -6.51 12.61 -39.89
C ILE A 719 -6.37 11.76 -38.62
N VAL A 720 -6.95 10.55 -38.60
CA VAL A 720 -6.77 9.61 -37.48
C VAL A 720 -5.30 9.26 -37.28
N THR A 721 -4.56 9.06 -38.37
CA THR A 721 -3.11 8.76 -38.32
C THR A 721 -2.31 9.96 -37.80
N ILE A 722 -2.68 11.19 -38.17
CA ILE A 722 -2.08 12.43 -37.63
C ILE A 722 -2.33 12.51 -36.13
N LEU A 723 -3.60 12.40 -35.69
CA LEU A 723 -3.97 12.42 -34.27
C LEU A 723 -3.23 11.36 -33.47
N HIS A 724 -3.06 10.16 -34.02
CA HIS A 724 -2.27 9.11 -33.40
C HIS A 724 -0.80 9.50 -33.23
N THR A 725 -0.19 10.03 -34.29
CA THR A 725 1.22 10.46 -34.28
C THR A 725 1.46 11.55 -33.23
N VAL A 726 0.57 12.54 -33.14
CA VAL A 726 0.75 13.66 -32.20
C VAL A 726 0.32 13.35 -30.77
N SER A 727 -0.54 12.34 -30.56
CA SER A 727 -1.09 12.00 -29.23
C SER A 727 -0.06 11.53 -28.21
N SER A 728 1.10 11.03 -28.65
CA SER A 728 2.14 10.52 -27.75
C SER A 728 3.14 11.60 -27.33
N ILE A 729 2.97 12.84 -27.80
CA ILE A 729 3.84 13.97 -27.50
C ILE A 729 3.36 14.62 -26.20
N PRO A 730 4.24 14.86 -25.20
CA PRO A 730 3.87 15.60 -23.99
C PRO A 730 3.35 17.00 -24.34
N ALA A 731 2.15 17.32 -23.88
CA ALA A 731 1.47 18.59 -24.17
C ALA A 731 1.13 19.33 -22.88
N ASN A 732 1.39 20.63 -22.82
CA ASN A 732 0.92 21.45 -21.70
C ASN A 732 -0.62 21.49 -21.72
N ALA A 733 -1.26 21.31 -20.57
CA ALA A 733 -2.70 21.31 -20.38
C ALA A 733 -3.31 22.72 -20.47
N GLU A 734 -3.00 23.44 -21.53
CA GLU A 734 -3.61 24.72 -21.86
C GLU A 734 -4.96 24.48 -22.57
N GLU A 735 -5.98 25.25 -22.21
CA GLU A 735 -7.32 25.16 -22.81
C GLU A 735 -7.32 25.14 -24.36
N PRO A 736 -6.62 26.06 -25.08
CA PRO A 736 -6.60 26.04 -26.54
C PRO A 736 -6.01 24.74 -27.13
N THR A 737 -4.96 24.19 -26.50
CA THR A 737 -4.32 22.95 -26.94
C THR A 737 -5.29 21.77 -26.85
N ILE A 738 -5.96 21.62 -25.70
CA ILE A 738 -6.96 20.57 -25.48
C ILE A 738 -8.14 20.77 -26.42
N LYS A 739 -8.65 22.00 -26.56
CA LYS A 739 -9.80 22.32 -27.40
C LYS A 739 -9.54 22.08 -28.89
N ASN A 740 -8.36 22.38 -29.40
CA ASN A 740 -8.02 22.14 -30.80
C ASN A 740 -7.94 20.63 -31.11
N PHE A 741 -7.34 19.85 -30.20
CA PHE A 741 -7.31 18.39 -30.32
C PHE A 741 -8.73 17.80 -30.28
N LEU A 742 -9.51 18.12 -29.24
CA LEU A 742 -10.87 17.59 -29.07
C LEU A 742 -11.82 18.03 -30.19
N SER A 743 -11.73 19.29 -30.67
CA SER A 743 -12.53 19.76 -31.81
C SER A 743 -12.22 18.99 -33.09
N THR A 744 -10.95 18.64 -33.34
CA THR A 744 -10.57 17.82 -34.51
C THR A 744 -11.21 16.44 -34.42
N VAL A 745 -11.23 15.83 -33.23
CA VAL A 745 -11.94 14.56 -32.99
C VAL A 745 -13.45 14.74 -33.20
N ASP A 746 -14.04 15.82 -32.69
CA ASP A 746 -15.47 16.14 -32.82
C ASP A 746 -15.93 16.16 -34.28
N PHE A 747 -15.15 16.78 -35.17
CA PHE A 747 -15.41 16.85 -36.61
C PHE A 747 -15.41 15.48 -37.30
N ILE A 748 -14.49 14.58 -36.93
CA ILE A 748 -14.36 13.26 -37.56
C ILE A 748 -15.26 12.19 -36.94
N VAL A 749 -15.91 12.45 -35.80
CA VAL A 749 -16.92 11.54 -35.20
C VAL A 749 -18.35 12.06 -35.35
N ALA A 750 -18.54 13.11 -36.16
CA ALA A 750 -19.84 13.65 -36.51
C ALA A 750 -20.70 12.62 -37.26
N ASP A 751 -22.03 12.77 -37.18
CA ASP A 751 -22.97 11.79 -37.77
C ASP A 751 -22.78 11.64 -39.29
N SER A 752 -22.34 12.71 -39.98
CA SER A 752 -22.04 12.71 -41.41
C SER A 752 -20.96 11.70 -41.81
N THR A 753 -20.02 11.41 -40.91
CA THR A 753 -18.88 10.51 -41.17
C THR A 753 -19.18 9.03 -40.89
N THR A 754 -20.35 8.71 -40.31
CA THR A 754 -20.68 7.35 -39.85
C THR A 754 -20.57 6.30 -40.97
N ALA A 755 -21.07 6.60 -42.17
CA ALA A 755 -20.97 5.71 -43.33
C ALA A 755 -19.52 5.50 -43.80
N VAL A 756 -18.70 6.55 -43.73
CA VAL A 756 -17.28 6.50 -44.07
C VAL A 756 -16.50 5.62 -43.08
N TRP A 757 -16.84 5.70 -41.79
CA TRP A 757 -16.26 4.83 -40.76
C TRP A 757 -16.59 3.35 -40.96
N GLU A 758 -17.81 3.01 -41.37
CA GLU A 758 -18.16 1.63 -41.71
C GLU A 758 -17.28 1.07 -42.83
N ASP A 759 -16.93 1.90 -43.81
CA ASP A 759 -16.03 1.53 -44.90
C ASP A 759 -14.56 1.46 -44.48
N LEU A 760 -14.12 2.38 -43.63
CA LEU A 760 -12.73 2.42 -43.13
C LEU A 760 -12.44 1.25 -42.17
N ASN A 761 -13.43 0.83 -41.38
CA ASN A 761 -13.30 -0.29 -40.44
C ASN A 761 -13.34 -1.69 -41.10
N LYS A 762 -13.59 -1.78 -42.41
CA LYS A 762 -13.50 -3.04 -43.18
C LYS A 762 -12.06 -3.42 -43.55
N GLU A 763 -11.10 -2.50 -43.42
CA GLU A 763 -9.68 -2.78 -43.69
C GLU A 763 -9.02 -3.60 -42.55
N GLU A 764 -7.86 -4.25 -42.80
CA GLU A 764 -7.18 -5.14 -41.84
C GLU A 764 -6.75 -4.43 -40.53
N GLU A 765 -6.53 -3.10 -40.55
CA GLU A 765 -6.27 -2.27 -39.36
C GLU A 765 -7.49 -1.39 -39.04
N GLN A 766 -8.23 -1.70 -37.98
CA GLN A 766 -9.41 -0.92 -37.57
C GLN A 766 -9.01 0.49 -37.08
N LYS A 767 -9.19 1.50 -37.94
CA LYS A 767 -8.82 2.89 -37.64
C LYS A 767 -9.64 3.51 -36.49
N SER A 768 -10.86 3.05 -36.22
CA SER A 768 -11.66 3.58 -35.09
C SER A 768 -11.05 3.21 -33.74
N SER A 769 -10.48 2.01 -33.62
CA SER A 769 -9.70 1.61 -32.44
C SER A 769 -8.44 2.47 -32.31
N LEU A 770 -7.79 2.83 -33.43
CA LEU A 770 -6.62 3.71 -33.40
C LEU A 770 -6.98 5.11 -32.87
N LEU A 771 -8.13 5.66 -33.28
CA LEU A 771 -8.61 6.96 -32.79
C LEU A 771 -8.84 6.96 -31.28
N LEU A 772 -9.50 5.93 -30.73
CA LEU A 772 -9.70 5.82 -29.28
C LEU A 772 -8.36 5.82 -28.53
N ARG A 773 -7.39 5.05 -29.04
CA ARG A 773 -6.03 5.02 -28.49
C ARG A 773 -5.33 6.37 -28.57
N SER A 774 -5.56 7.14 -29.63
CA SER A 774 -5.00 8.49 -29.76
C SER A 774 -5.55 9.43 -28.69
N VAL A 775 -6.84 9.35 -28.34
CA VAL A 775 -7.39 10.21 -27.28
C VAL A 775 -6.88 9.78 -25.90
N GLU A 776 -6.79 8.47 -25.66
CA GLU A 776 -6.22 7.89 -24.42
C GLU A 776 -4.74 8.29 -24.23
N ASN A 777 -3.93 8.20 -25.29
CA ASN A 777 -2.54 8.64 -25.26
C ASN A 777 -2.42 10.15 -25.01
N PHE A 778 -3.26 10.96 -25.67
CA PHE A 778 -3.22 12.42 -25.48
C PHE A 778 -3.56 12.78 -24.03
N SER A 779 -4.60 12.19 -23.43
CA SER A 779 -4.98 12.46 -22.04
C SER A 779 -3.91 12.01 -21.03
N LEU A 780 -3.22 10.91 -21.32
CA LEU A 780 -2.11 10.40 -20.51
C LEU A 780 -0.89 11.33 -20.49
N HIS A 781 -0.58 11.97 -21.63
CA HIS A 781 0.61 12.82 -21.80
C HIS A 781 0.36 14.31 -21.53
N LEU A 782 -0.81 14.69 -20.99
CA LEU A 782 -1.10 16.05 -20.56
C LEU A 782 -0.30 16.43 -19.31
N GLN A 783 0.49 17.50 -19.43
CA GLN A 783 1.27 18.07 -18.34
C GLN A 783 0.51 19.22 -17.67
N PRO A 784 0.35 19.21 -16.34
CA PRO A 784 -0.41 20.24 -15.65
C PRO A 784 0.25 21.60 -15.76
N VAL A 785 -0.54 22.64 -15.97
CA VAL A 785 -0.09 24.04 -15.93
C VAL A 785 -0.60 24.65 -14.64
N ASN A 786 0.31 25.24 -13.85
CA ASN A 786 -0.01 25.80 -12.53
C ASN A 786 -0.76 24.79 -11.61
N ASN A 787 -0.36 23.51 -11.64
CA ASN A 787 -1.00 22.41 -10.89
C ASN A 787 -2.50 22.22 -11.19
N THR A 788 -2.94 22.54 -12.40
CA THR A 788 -4.34 22.38 -12.83
C THR A 788 -4.46 21.71 -14.19
N ILE A 789 -5.58 21.00 -14.38
CA ILE A 789 -6.06 20.50 -15.68
C ILE A 789 -7.42 21.16 -15.94
N PRO A 790 -7.57 22.02 -16.96
CA PRO A 790 -8.82 22.72 -17.22
C PRO A 790 -9.89 21.75 -17.74
N SER A 791 -11.13 21.99 -17.35
CA SER A 791 -12.28 21.27 -17.92
C SER A 791 -12.60 21.83 -19.30
N VAL A 792 -12.59 20.98 -20.33
CA VAL A 792 -12.85 21.38 -21.72
C VAL A 792 -13.95 20.52 -22.32
N SER A 793 -14.96 21.16 -22.91
CA SER A 793 -16.09 20.50 -23.55
C SER A 793 -16.25 20.94 -25.00
N VAL A 794 -16.44 19.97 -25.89
CA VAL A 794 -16.89 20.13 -27.29
C VAL A 794 -18.22 19.36 -27.47
N ASN A 795 -18.79 19.29 -28.68
CA ASN A 795 -20.14 18.75 -28.85
C ASN A 795 -20.25 17.27 -28.47
N THR A 796 -19.25 16.46 -28.81
CA THR A 796 -19.26 15.01 -28.60
C THR A 796 -18.27 14.50 -27.55
N LEU A 797 -17.36 15.35 -27.07
CA LEU A 797 -16.35 15.01 -26.06
C LEU A 797 -16.33 16.00 -24.89
N GLN A 798 -16.06 15.50 -23.69
CA GLN A 798 -15.80 16.32 -22.51
C GLN A 798 -14.61 15.76 -21.74
N LEU A 799 -13.65 16.61 -21.39
CA LEU A 799 -12.44 16.25 -20.64
C LEU A 799 -12.44 16.99 -19.30
N GLN A 800 -12.23 16.24 -18.21
CA GLN A 800 -12.06 16.78 -16.87
C GLN A 800 -10.92 16.04 -16.14
N GLY A 801 -10.11 16.76 -15.37
CA GLY A 801 -9.01 16.15 -14.63
C GLY A 801 -8.64 16.89 -13.35
N ILE A 802 -7.75 16.29 -12.55
CA ILE A 802 -7.14 16.87 -11.36
C ILE A 802 -5.65 16.53 -11.31
N VAL A 803 -4.91 17.24 -10.47
CA VAL A 803 -3.50 16.95 -10.14
C VAL A 803 -3.46 16.47 -8.69
N VAL A 804 -2.76 15.37 -8.44
CA VAL A 804 -2.55 14.79 -7.11
C VAL A 804 -1.52 15.63 -6.37
N THR A 805 -1.93 16.26 -5.27
CA THR A 805 -1.05 17.02 -4.36
C THR A 805 -0.92 16.28 -3.02
N GLU A 806 0.09 16.62 -2.22
CA GLU A 806 0.41 15.94 -0.95
C GLU A 806 -0.74 15.94 0.07
N ASN A 807 -1.73 16.82 -0.07
CA ASN A 807 -2.83 17.03 0.89
C ASN A 807 -4.23 16.76 0.30
N ILE A 808 -4.39 15.98 -0.78
CA ILE A 808 -5.73 15.63 -1.27
C ILE A 808 -6.41 14.64 -0.33
N THR A 809 -7.55 15.08 0.23
CA THR A 809 -8.44 14.26 1.08
C THR A 809 -9.81 14.04 0.45
N THR A 810 -9.94 14.18 -0.87
CA THR A 810 -11.24 14.10 -1.55
C THR A 810 -11.20 13.13 -2.71
N ASP A 811 -12.26 12.34 -2.84
CA ASP A 811 -12.48 11.43 -3.95
C ASP A 811 -12.43 12.17 -5.31
N TYR A 812 -11.94 11.48 -6.34
CA TYR A 812 -12.13 11.93 -7.71
C TYR A 812 -13.54 11.56 -8.13
N ASN A 813 -14.44 12.54 -8.12
CA ASN A 813 -15.84 12.37 -8.53
C ASN A 813 -16.16 13.35 -9.66
N LYS A 814 -16.26 12.84 -10.89
CA LYS A 814 -16.51 13.66 -12.09
C LYS A 814 -17.71 13.14 -12.86
N SER A 815 -18.72 14.00 -13.00
CA SER A 815 -19.91 13.74 -13.78
C SER A 815 -19.81 14.40 -15.16
N PHE A 816 -20.27 13.67 -16.16
CA PHE A 816 -20.30 14.09 -17.55
C PHE A 816 -21.71 13.94 -18.10
N GLN A 817 -22.09 14.87 -18.97
CA GLN A 817 -23.42 14.89 -19.59
C GLN A 817 -23.29 15.17 -21.08
N SER A 818 -23.88 14.29 -21.89
CA SER A 818 -23.93 14.45 -23.35
C SER A 818 -25.04 15.41 -23.79
N THR A 819 -24.97 15.87 -25.03
CA THR A 819 -26.03 16.66 -25.70
C THR A 819 -27.36 15.89 -25.86
N GLU A 820 -27.34 14.55 -25.76
CA GLU A 820 -28.52 13.68 -25.76
C GLU A 820 -29.08 13.43 -24.34
N ASN A 821 -28.67 14.20 -23.32
CA ASN A 821 -29.03 14.05 -21.90
C ASN A 821 -28.65 12.70 -21.24
N LEU A 822 -27.79 11.90 -21.87
CA LEU A 822 -27.15 10.77 -21.21
C LEU A 822 -26.05 11.23 -20.27
N THR A 823 -25.94 10.60 -19.10
CA THR A 823 -24.94 10.89 -18.07
C THR A 823 -24.02 9.71 -17.78
N VAL A 824 -22.78 10.02 -17.41
CA VAL A 824 -21.84 9.06 -16.81
C VAL A 824 -21.10 9.74 -15.67
N ASN A 825 -20.99 9.05 -14.53
CA ASN A 825 -20.20 9.51 -13.40
C ASN A 825 -18.99 8.60 -13.19
N VAL A 826 -17.80 9.17 -12.97
CA VAL A 826 -16.57 8.43 -12.65
C VAL A 826 -16.18 8.74 -11.22
N LEU A 827 -16.00 7.70 -10.41
CA LEU A 827 -15.62 7.76 -9.01
C LEU A 827 -14.36 6.93 -8.75
N ILE A 828 -13.30 7.56 -8.25
CA ILE A 828 -12.11 6.90 -7.68
C ILE A 828 -12.00 7.35 -6.23
N GLY A 829 -11.91 6.37 -5.32
CA GLY A 829 -11.88 6.63 -3.88
C GLY A 829 -10.56 7.25 -3.41
N GLU A 830 -10.60 7.93 -2.27
CA GLU A 830 -9.45 8.58 -1.64
C GLU A 830 -8.27 7.62 -1.41
N MET A 831 -8.53 6.37 -0.97
CA MET A 831 -7.47 5.39 -0.71
C MET A 831 -6.62 5.12 -1.95
N GLU A 832 -7.25 4.91 -3.11
CA GLU A 832 -6.57 4.72 -4.40
C GLU A 832 -5.75 5.96 -4.80
N ILE A 833 -6.27 7.17 -4.55
CA ILE A 833 -5.58 8.43 -4.88
C ILE A 833 -4.34 8.64 -4.00
N GLN A 834 -4.44 8.33 -2.70
CA GLN A 834 -3.31 8.44 -1.76
C GLN A 834 -2.13 7.51 -2.13
N THR A 835 -2.38 6.45 -2.91
CA THR A 835 -1.29 5.58 -3.40
C THR A 835 -0.48 6.19 -4.55
N LEU A 836 -0.94 7.31 -5.15
CA LEU A 836 -0.27 7.93 -6.29
C LEU A 836 0.85 8.87 -5.83
N THR A 837 1.90 9.00 -6.64
CA THR A 837 3.00 9.94 -6.39
C THR A 837 2.51 11.39 -6.48
N PRO A 838 3.06 12.32 -5.67
CA PRO A 838 2.78 13.75 -5.82
C PRO A 838 3.05 14.22 -7.25
N ASN A 839 2.22 15.13 -7.77
CA ASN A 839 2.18 15.62 -9.16
C ASN A 839 1.66 14.64 -10.21
N SER A 840 1.14 13.47 -9.83
CA SER A 840 0.39 12.61 -10.77
C SER A 840 -0.88 13.31 -11.25
N THR A 841 -1.35 13.04 -12.46
CA THR A 841 -2.60 13.58 -13.00
C THR A 841 -3.61 12.47 -13.19
N ILE A 842 -4.89 12.77 -12.91
CA ILE A 842 -6.02 11.90 -13.20
C ILE A 842 -6.90 12.64 -14.20
N VAL A 843 -7.06 12.09 -15.40
CA VAL A 843 -7.82 12.72 -16.49
C VAL A 843 -8.88 11.74 -16.99
N SER A 844 -10.13 12.18 -17.08
CA SER A 844 -11.21 11.41 -17.69
C SER A 844 -11.79 12.14 -18.90
N VAL A 845 -12.04 11.39 -19.97
CA VAL A 845 -12.60 11.87 -21.23
C VAL A 845 -13.88 11.09 -21.55
N MET A 846 -15.01 11.78 -21.64
CA MET A 846 -16.29 11.21 -22.06
C MET A 846 -16.50 11.39 -23.56
N TYR A 847 -17.08 10.37 -24.21
CA TYR A 847 -17.46 10.39 -25.63
C TYR A 847 -18.93 10.02 -25.79
N SER A 848 -19.69 10.82 -26.55
CA SER A 848 -21.11 10.56 -26.82
C SER A 848 -21.36 9.79 -28.13
N LYS A 849 -20.46 9.93 -29.12
CA LYS A 849 -20.63 9.32 -30.46
C LYS A 849 -19.57 8.29 -30.83
N LEU A 850 -18.36 8.39 -30.28
CA LEU A 850 -17.23 7.51 -30.64
C LEU A 850 -17.53 6.02 -30.41
N GLY A 851 -18.32 5.67 -29.39
CA GLY A 851 -18.75 4.29 -29.15
C GLY A 851 -19.53 3.65 -30.31
N ARG A 852 -20.14 4.44 -31.21
CA ARG A 852 -20.93 3.95 -32.35
C ARG A 852 -20.06 3.54 -33.54
N ILE A 853 -18.89 4.17 -33.70
CA ILE A 853 -17.94 3.87 -34.79
C ILE A 853 -17.00 2.72 -34.44
N LEU A 854 -17.02 2.25 -33.18
CA LEU A 854 -16.27 1.08 -32.76
C LEU A 854 -16.99 -0.20 -33.23
N PRO A 855 -16.24 -1.23 -33.68
CA PRO A 855 -16.81 -2.50 -34.12
C PRO A 855 -17.72 -3.12 -33.05
N GLN A 856 -18.94 -3.50 -33.46
CA GLN A 856 -19.91 -4.13 -32.57
C GLN A 856 -19.67 -5.63 -32.46
N ASN A 857 -19.89 -6.17 -31.26
CA ASN A 857 -19.90 -7.61 -31.03
C ASN A 857 -21.26 -8.19 -31.45
N LYS A 858 -21.30 -9.43 -31.97
CA LYS A 858 -22.52 -10.03 -32.58
C LYS A 858 -23.71 -10.20 -31.62
N THR A 859 -23.54 -9.98 -30.31
CA THR A 859 -24.53 -10.33 -29.28
C THR A 859 -24.99 -9.17 -28.37
N GLY A 860 -24.44 -7.97 -28.50
CA GLY A 860 -24.80 -6.83 -27.64
C GLY A 860 -24.48 -5.46 -28.25
N TYR A 861 -25.31 -4.47 -27.93
CA TYR A 861 -25.21 -3.10 -28.41
C TYR A 861 -24.71 -2.17 -27.31
N VAL A 862 -23.89 -1.18 -27.66
CA VAL A 862 -23.45 -0.12 -26.74
C VAL A 862 -24.67 0.70 -26.32
N ASN A 863 -25.02 0.68 -25.03
CA ASN A 863 -26.23 1.30 -24.49
C ASN A 863 -25.95 2.41 -23.46
N GLY A 864 -24.73 2.96 -23.45
CA GLY A 864 -24.34 4.06 -22.59
C GLY A 864 -23.23 4.88 -23.25
N LEU A 865 -22.72 5.88 -22.52
CA LEU A 865 -21.57 6.66 -22.97
C LEU A 865 -20.29 5.82 -22.91
N LEU A 866 -19.27 6.27 -23.64
CA LEU A 866 -17.91 5.76 -23.51
C LEU A 866 -17.14 6.74 -22.62
N VAL A 867 -16.30 6.23 -21.72
CA VAL A 867 -15.42 7.07 -20.89
C VAL A 867 -14.04 6.44 -20.77
N THR A 868 -13.00 7.24 -20.95
CA THR A 868 -11.61 6.84 -20.76
C THR A 868 -11.09 7.54 -19.52
N THR A 869 -10.38 6.82 -18.65
CA THR A 869 -9.70 7.42 -17.49
C THR A 869 -8.24 7.03 -17.51
N THR A 870 -7.33 8.00 -17.42
CA THR A 870 -5.87 7.81 -17.48
C THR A 870 -5.20 8.43 -16.26
N VAL A 871 -4.12 7.80 -15.79
CA VAL A 871 -3.27 8.27 -14.70
C VAL A 871 -1.81 8.30 -15.14
N SER A 872 -1.09 9.39 -14.88
CA SER A 872 0.30 9.58 -15.33
C SER A 872 1.38 8.83 -14.52
N SER A 873 0.99 7.91 -13.64
CA SER A 873 1.90 7.15 -12.77
C SER A 873 2.29 5.79 -13.38
N ASN A 874 3.55 5.40 -13.24
CA ASN A 874 4.11 4.16 -13.80
C ASN A 874 3.88 2.95 -12.86
N ARG A 875 2.63 2.69 -12.47
CA ARG A 875 2.27 1.53 -11.64
C ARG A 875 1.70 0.41 -12.50
N SER A 876 2.03 -0.82 -12.13
CA SER A 876 1.60 -2.07 -12.80
C SER A 876 0.55 -2.85 -11.98
N GLU A 877 -0.05 -2.21 -10.97
CA GLU A 877 -0.99 -2.84 -10.04
C GLU A 877 -2.45 -2.54 -10.40
N GLN A 878 -3.32 -3.36 -9.83
CA GLN A 878 -4.78 -3.28 -9.92
C GLN A 878 -5.28 -1.95 -9.34
N PHE A 879 -6.12 -1.21 -10.08
CA PHE A 879 -6.58 0.14 -9.73
C PHE A 879 -8.10 0.21 -9.82
N ASP A 880 -8.77 0.39 -8.69
CA ASP A 880 -10.22 0.31 -8.62
C ASP A 880 -10.91 1.64 -9.03
N VAL A 881 -11.87 1.53 -9.95
CA VAL A 881 -12.66 2.66 -10.46
C VAL A 881 -14.13 2.24 -10.59
N ASN A 882 -15.02 3.12 -10.14
CA ASN A 882 -16.46 2.92 -10.21
C ASN A 882 -17.09 3.92 -11.18
N MET A 883 -17.94 3.44 -12.08
CA MET A 883 -18.58 4.27 -13.09
C MET A 883 -20.08 4.02 -13.13
N THR A 884 -20.88 5.08 -13.08
CA THR A 884 -22.34 5.00 -13.14
C THR A 884 -22.81 5.49 -14.49
N PHE A 885 -23.28 4.59 -15.35
CA PHE A 885 -23.78 4.89 -16.68
C PHE A 885 -25.32 4.99 -16.70
N ALA A 886 -25.86 6.05 -17.30
CA ALA A 886 -27.28 6.08 -17.67
C ALA A 886 -27.55 5.22 -18.91
N LYS A 887 -28.67 4.49 -18.91
CA LYS A 887 -29.10 3.64 -20.03
C LYS A 887 -29.71 4.49 -21.15
N LYS A 888 -29.23 4.32 -22.38
CA LYS A 888 -29.81 4.96 -23.56
C LYS A 888 -31.17 4.37 -23.94
N ASN A 889 -31.28 3.05 -23.92
CA ASN A 889 -32.52 2.34 -24.17
C ASN A 889 -32.84 1.46 -22.95
N LEU A 890 -33.88 1.87 -22.21
CA LEU A 890 -34.38 1.18 -21.01
C LEU A 890 -35.01 -0.19 -21.31
N SER A 891 -35.31 -0.46 -22.59
CA SER A 891 -35.89 -1.74 -23.05
C SER A 891 -34.86 -2.86 -23.16
N LEU A 892 -33.57 -2.54 -23.23
CA LEU A 892 -32.50 -3.55 -23.27
C LEU A 892 -32.25 -4.11 -21.86
N LYS A 893 -31.90 -5.39 -21.77
CA LYS A 893 -31.64 -6.11 -20.50
C LYS A 893 -30.23 -6.72 -20.51
N LYS A 894 -29.81 -7.28 -19.37
CA LYS A 894 -28.49 -7.92 -19.16
C LYS A 894 -27.32 -6.97 -19.41
N PRO A 895 -27.07 -6.00 -18.50
CA PRO A 895 -25.95 -5.10 -18.64
C PRO A 895 -24.61 -5.81 -18.43
N HIS A 896 -23.71 -5.63 -19.39
CA HIS A 896 -22.30 -6.01 -19.27
C HIS A 896 -21.46 -4.74 -19.21
N CYS A 897 -20.72 -4.57 -18.12
CA CYS A 897 -19.66 -3.57 -18.04
C CYS A 897 -18.47 -4.06 -18.86
N VAL A 898 -18.08 -3.27 -19.86
CA VAL A 898 -17.02 -3.62 -20.78
C VAL A 898 -15.97 -2.54 -20.87
N PHE A 899 -14.78 -2.95 -21.27
CA PHE A 899 -13.71 -2.04 -21.69
C PHE A 899 -13.23 -2.40 -23.09
N TRP A 900 -12.63 -1.44 -23.77
CA TRP A 900 -12.01 -1.67 -25.07
C TRP A 900 -10.60 -2.25 -24.91
N ASN A 901 -10.43 -3.52 -25.26
CA ASN A 901 -9.15 -4.21 -25.21
C ASN A 901 -8.48 -4.15 -26.59
N PHE A 902 -7.41 -3.36 -26.71
CA PHE A 902 -6.66 -3.17 -27.95
C PHE A 902 -5.94 -4.43 -28.47
N THR A 903 -5.79 -5.48 -27.65
CA THR A 903 -5.05 -6.71 -28.03
C THR A 903 -5.92 -7.80 -28.65
N LEU A 904 -7.24 -7.73 -28.50
CA LEU A 904 -8.16 -8.73 -29.05
C LEU A 904 -8.20 -8.67 -30.58
N ASN A 905 -8.13 -9.84 -31.24
CA ASN A 905 -8.29 -10.02 -32.70
C ASN A 905 -7.38 -9.17 -33.60
N HIS A 906 -6.17 -8.80 -33.14
CA HIS A 906 -5.23 -7.92 -33.87
C HIS A 906 -5.74 -6.49 -34.17
N SER A 907 -7.00 -6.17 -33.85
CA SER A 907 -7.67 -4.91 -34.24
C SER A 907 -8.45 -4.23 -33.10
N GLY A 908 -8.57 -4.87 -31.93
CA GLY A 908 -9.30 -4.37 -30.75
C GLY A 908 -10.69 -4.97 -30.58
N GLY A 909 -11.22 -4.97 -29.35
CA GLY A 909 -12.59 -5.41 -29.09
C GLY A 909 -13.07 -5.22 -27.64
N TRP A 910 -14.39 -5.30 -27.44
CA TRP A 910 -15.01 -5.20 -26.11
C TRP A 910 -14.75 -6.44 -25.25
N ASP A 911 -14.22 -6.24 -24.05
CA ASP A 911 -13.90 -7.25 -23.06
C ASP A 911 -14.57 -6.94 -21.71
N THR A 912 -14.86 -7.96 -20.91
CA THR A 912 -15.51 -7.86 -19.59
C THR A 912 -14.56 -8.14 -18.43
N TYR A 913 -13.32 -8.54 -18.71
CA TYR A 913 -12.34 -8.90 -17.69
C TYR A 913 -12.09 -7.76 -16.68
N GLY A 914 -12.12 -8.09 -15.39
CA GLY A 914 -11.86 -7.14 -14.32
C GLY A 914 -13.02 -6.18 -13.99
N CYS A 915 -14.17 -6.30 -14.66
CA CYS A 915 -15.34 -5.43 -14.45
C CYS A 915 -16.58 -6.21 -14.00
N THR A 916 -17.35 -5.62 -13.09
CA THR A 916 -18.61 -6.18 -12.57
C THR A 916 -19.76 -5.18 -12.71
N PRO A 917 -20.91 -5.60 -13.29
CA PRO A 917 -22.10 -4.75 -13.41
C PRO A 917 -23.04 -4.89 -12.21
N THR A 918 -23.61 -3.76 -11.78
CA THR A 918 -24.73 -3.67 -10.85
C THR A 918 -25.82 -2.81 -11.48
N GLU A 919 -27.01 -3.37 -11.71
CA GLU A 919 -28.14 -2.67 -12.33
C GLU A 919 -29.03 -2.02 -11.27
N ILE A 920 -29.26 -0.71 -11.36
CA ILE A 920 -30.14 0.05 -10.46
C ILE A 920 -31.08 0.89 -11.32
N GLU A 921 -32.35 0.48 -11.43
CA GLU A 921 -33.40 1.18 -12.21
C GLU A 921 -32.94 1.60 -13.62
N ASP A 922 -32.65 2.89 -13.83
CA ASP A 922 -32.26 3.49 -15.11
C ASP A 922 -30.73 3.59 -15.29
N HIS A 923 -29.96 3.15 -14.30
CA HIS A 923 -28.51 3.22 -14.25
C HIS A 923 -27.84 1.85 -14.15
N VAL A 924 -26.58 1.79 -14.57
CA VAL A 924 -25.69 0.65 -14.40
C VAL A 924 -24.42 1.14 -13.73
N ILE A 925 -24.11 0.60 -12.56
CA ILE A 925 -22.83 0.83 -11.88
C ILE A 925 -21.86 -0.26 -12.31
N CYS A 926 -20.74 0.16 -12.89
CA CYS A 926 -19.62 -0.67 -13.26
C CYS A 926 -18.49 -0.49 -12.26
N SER A 927 -18.12 -1.57 -11.57
CA SER A 927 -16.92 -1.58 -10.73
C SER A 927 -15.81 -2.36 -11.44
N CYS A 928 -14.72 -1.67 -11.78
CA CYS A 928 -13.61 -2.20 -12.57
C CYS A 928 -12.29 -2.03 -11.82
N ASN A 929 -11.34 -2.92 -12.06
CA ASN A 929 -10.06 -2.98 -11.34
C ASN A 929 -8.83 -2.55 -12.15
N HIS A 930 -9.06 -1.80 -13.23
CA HIS A 930 -8.02 -1.24 -14.10
C HIS A 930 -8.49 0.10 -14.67
N LEU A 931 -7.60 0.84 -15.33
CA LEU A 931 -7.89 2.10 -16.01
C LEU A 931 -7.75 1.92 -17.51
N THR A 932 -8.85 2.03 -18.25
CA THR A 932 -8.94 1.88 -19.70
C THR A 932 -10.11 2.72 -20.25
N SER A 933 -10.67 2.33 -21.40
CA SER A 933 -11.82 2.96 -22.05
C SER A 933 -13.07 2.09 -21.87
N PHE A 934 -14.05 2.56 -21.10
CA PHE A 934 -15.19 1.79 -20.58
C PHE A 934 -16.55 2.19 -21.16
N SER A 935 -17.45 1.21 -21.27
CA SER A 935 -18.86 1.43 -21.61
C SER A 935 -19.74 0.27 -21.12
N ILE A 936 -21.04 0.32 -21.45
CA ILE A 936 -22.00 -0.74 -21.16
C ILE A 936 -22.56 -1.35 -22.45
N LEU A 937 -22.48 -2.67 -22.57
CA LEU A 937 -23.20 -3.44 -23.59
C LEU A 937 -24.47 -4.01 -23.00
N MET A 938 -25.59 -3.83 -23.71
CA MET A 938 -26.87 -4.44 -23.36
C MET A 938 -27.45 -5.16 -24.57
N SER A 939 -28.23 -6.19 -24.32
CA SER A 939 -28.87 -6.97 -25.39
C SER A 939 -30.38 -6.76 -25.32
N PRO A 940 -31.10 -6.68 -26.46
CA PRO A 940 -32.55 -6.82 -26.43
C PRO A 940 -32.86 -8.17 -25.81
N ASP A 941 -33.90 -8.24 -24.99
CA ASP A 941 -34.25 -9.49 -24.34
C ASP A 941 -34.57 -10.54 -25.41
N ILE A 942 -33.64 -11.46 -25.69
CA ILE A 942 -33.80 -12.58 -26.62
C ILE A 942 -34.72 -13.66 -25.99
N SER A 943 -35.52 -13.28 -24.99
CA SER A 943 -36.54 -14.13 -24.37
C SER A 943 -37.63 -14.56 -25.36
N SER A 944 -37.71 -14.00 -26.58
CA SER A 944 -38.62 -14.47 -27.63
C SER A 944 -38.10 -15.63 -28.50
N GLN A 945 -36.77 -15.88 -28.54
CA GLN A 945 -36.21 -16.99 -29.32
C GLN A 945 -36.02 -18.30 -28.53
N THR A 946 -36.04 -18.23 -27.20
CA THR A 946 -35.98 -19.39 -26.28
C THR A 946 -37.35 -20.02 -26.00
N ILE A 947 -38.46 -19.33 -26.30
CA ILE A 947 -39.82 -19.80 -25.98
C ILE A 947 -40.15 -21.14 -26.64
N ILE A 948 -39.77 -21.36 -27.90
CA ILE A 948 -40.16 -22.60 -28.61
C ILE A 948 -39.44 -23.84 -28.04
N GLU A 949 -38.18 -23.71 -27.61
CA GLU A 949 -37.37 -24.83 -27.12
C GLU A 949 -37.73 -25.22 -25.67
N ASP A 950 -38.07 -24.24 -24.84
CA ASP A 950 -38.55 -24.48 -23.48
C ASP A 950 -39.96 -25.09 -23.48
N TYR A 951 -40.88 -24.62 -24.35
CA TYR A 951 -42.23 -25.20 -24.47
C TYR A 951 -42.22 -26.65 -24.96
N ILE A 952 -41.36 -26.99 -25.94
CA ILE A 952 -41.19 -28.38 -26.41
C ILE A 952 -40.69 -29.26 -25.26
N THR A 953 -39.78 -28.74 -24.43
CA THR A 953 -39.20 -29.47 -23.30
C THR A 953 -40.24 -29.67 -22.18
N TYR A 954 -41.02 -28.65 -21.80
CA TYR A 954 -42.04 -28.76 -20.76
C TYR A 954 -43.22 -29.67 -21.14
N ILE A 955 -43.81 -29.46 -22.32
CA ILE A 955 -44.92 -30.30 -22.81
C ILE A 955 -44.44 -31.74 -23.01
N GLY A 956 -43.24 -31.89 -23.56
CA GLY A 956 -42.60 -33.17 -23.78
C GLY A 956 -42.31 -33.95 -22.49
N LEU A 957 -41.73 -33.30 -21.49
CA LEU A 957 -41.47 -33.91 -20.18
C LEU A 957 -42.76 -34.32 -19.46
N ALA A 958 -43.82 -33.51 -19.55
CA ALA A 958 -45.12 -33.87 -18.98
C ALA A 958 -45.69 -35.16 -19.61
N ILE A 959 -45.59 -35.30 -20.93
CA ILE A 959 -45.99 -36.52 -21.66
C ILE A 959 -45.12 -37.72 -21.25
N SER A 960 -43.80 -37.53 -21.13
CA SER A 960 -42.85 -38.56 -20.66
C SER A 960 -43.23 -39.06 -19.26
N ILE A 961 -43.40 -38.15 -18.30
CA ILE A 961 -43.74 -38.47 -16.90
C ILE A 961 -45.07 -39.22 -16.81
N LEU A 962 -46.13 -38.72 -17.46
CA LEU A 962 -47.44 -39.39 -17.49
C LEU A 962 -47.33 -40.81 -18.07
N SER A 963 -46.54 -40.98 -19.14
CA SER A 963 -46.31 -42.29 -19.77
C SER A 963 -45.53 -43.24 -18.87
N LEU A 964 -44.53 -42.73 -18.12
CA LEU A 964 -43.74 -43.52 -17.17
C LEU A 964 -44.56 -43.94 -15.95
N VAL A 965 -45.39 -43.05 -15.42
CA VAL A 965 -46.32 -43.39 -14.34
C VAL A 965 -47.30 -44.48 -14.80
N ALA A 966 -47.87 -44.33 -16.00
CA ALA A 966 -48.72 -45.37 -16.60
C ALA A 966 -47.95 -46.70 -16.79
N CYS A 967 -46.68 -46.65 -17.21
CA CYS A 967 -45.81 -47.81 -17.38
C CYS A 967 -45.62 -48.56 -16.05
N ILE A 968 -45.28 -47.84 -14.97
CA ILE A 968 -45.10 -48.41 -13.62
C ILE A 968 -46.41 -49.03 -13.12
N ILE A 969 -47.55 -48.37 -13.34
CA ILE A 969 -48.87 -48.89 -12.96
C ILE A 969 -49.18 -50.18 -13.72
N VAL A 970 -49.00 -50.20 -15.05
CA VAL A 970 -49.25 -51.38 -15.89
C VAL A 970 -48.37 -52.56 -15.47
N GLU A 971 -47.07 -52.31 -15.27
CA GLU A 971 -46.11 -53.32 -14.80
C GLU A 971 -46.49 -53.88 -13.42
N SER A 972 -46.89 -53.00 -12.50
CA SER A 972 -47.34 -53.42 -11.15
C SER A 972 -48.63 -54.25 -11.20
N LEU A 973 -49.58 -53.89 -12.06
CA LEU A 973 -50.86 -54.59 -12.22
C LEU A 973 -50.69 -55.99 -12.83
N VAL A 974 -49.75 -56.15 -13.76
CA VAL A 974 -49.55 -57.37 -14.55
C VAL A 974 -48.45 -58.27 -13.95
N TRP A 975 -47.74 -57.79 -12.92
CA TRP A 975 -46.61 -58.45 -12.27
C TRP A 975 -46.84 -59.93 -11.94
N LYS A 976 -47.93 -60.27 -11.23
CA LYS A 976 -48.22 -61.64 -10.80
C LYS A 976 -48.52 -62.60 -11.97
N TYR A 977 -49.01 -62.07 -13.09
CA TYR A 977 -49.43 -62.88 -14.25
C TYR A 977 -48.28 -63.15 -15.22
N VAL A 978 -47.36 -62.22 -15.39
CA VAL A 978 -46.32 -62.30 -16.45
C VAL A 978 -44.94 -62.72 -15.92
N THR A 979 -44.70 -62.68 -14.60
CA THR A 979 -43.38 -62.99 -14.00
C THR A 979 -43.16 -64.47 -13.61
N ASN A 980 -43.92 -65.41 -14.20
CA ASN A 980 -43.84 -66.84 -13.86
C ASN A 980 -42.46 -67.47 -14.18
N ASN A 981 -41.83 -67.06 -15.29
CA ASN A 981 -40.53 -67.55 -15.72
C ASN A 981 -39.38 -66.64 -15.22
N THR A 982 -38.22 -67.21 -14.87
CA THR A 982 -37.01 -66.48 -14.41
C THR A 982 -36.60 -65.35 -15.35
N THR A 983 -36.53 -65.62 -16.65
CA THR A 983 -36.16 -64.63 -17.68
C THR A 983 -37.22 -63.52 -17.83
N SER A 984 -38.50 -63.87 -17.71
CA SER A 984 -39.61 -62.90 -17.74
C SER A 984 -39.56 -62.00 -16.50
N TYR A 985 -39.41 -62.61 -15.32
CA TYR A 985 -39.27 -61.91 -14.04
C TYR A 985 -38.14 -60.88 -14.08
N MET A 986 -36.93 -61.24 -14.53
CA MET A 986 -35.80 -60.31 -14.58
C MET A 986 -36.00 -59.18 -15.59
N ARG A 987 -36.62 -59.46 -16.73
CA ARG A 987 -36.97 -58.44 -17.72
C ARG A 987 -37.89 -57.36 -17.14
N HIS A 988 -38.95 -57.77 -16.45
CA HIS A 988 -39.89 -56.82 -15.83
C HIS A 988 -39.22 -56.03 -14.69
N VAL A 989 -38.32 -56.65 -13.92
CA VAL A 989 -37.48 -55.93 -12.95
C VAL A 989 -36.63 -54.85 -13.64
N CYS A 990 -35.94 -55.16 -14.74
CA CYS A 990 -35.14 -54.16 -15.46
C CYS A 990 -36.01 -53.04 -16.04
N ILE A 991 -37.14 -53.35 -16.68
CA ILE A 991 -38.04 -52.34 -17.27
C ILE A 991 -38.63 -51.42 -16.18
N LEU A 992 -39.04 -51.99 -15.04
CA LEU A 992 -39.53 -51.23 -13.90
C LEU A 992 -38.46 -50.28 -13.34
N ASN A 993 -37.22 -50.75 -13.17
CA ASN A 993 -36.13 -49.92 -12.65
C ASN A 993 -35.68 -48.86 -13.67
N ILE A 994 -35.69 -49.17 -14.98
CA ILE A 994 -35.49 -48.17 -16.05
C ILE A 994 -36.55 -47.07 -15.96
N ALA A 995 -37.82 -47.43 -15.78
CA ALA A 995 -38.93 -46.48 -15.67
C ALA A 995 -38.84 -45.63 -14.39
N ILE A 996 -38.52 -46.23 -13.24
CA ILE A 996 -38.34 -45.52 -11.96
C ILE A 996 -37.15 -44.56 -12.02
N SER A 997 -36.01 -44.99 -12.58
CA SER A 997 -34.83 -44.14 -12.69
C SER A 997 -35.05 -42.96 -13.64
N LEU A 998 -35.69 -43.18 -14.79
CA LEU A 998 -36.02 -42.09 -15.69
C LEU A 998 -37.05 -41.11 -15.09
N LEU A 999 -38.09 -41.62 -14.42
CA LEU A 999 -39.08 -40.78 -13.75
C LEU A 999 -38.43 -39.88 -12.68
N THR A 1000 -37.49 -40.43 -11.92
CA THR A 1000 -36.76 -39.68 -10.89
C THR A 1000 -35.87 -38.60 -11.52
N ALA A 1001 -35.20 -38.90 -12.63
CA ALA A 1001 -34.41 -37.93 -13.38
C ALA A 1001 -35.28 -36.79 -13.95
N ASP A 1002 -36.44 -37.11 -14.54
CA ASP A 1002 -37.38 -36.13 -15.11
C ASP A 1002 -37.95 -35.20 -14.02
N ILE A 1003 -38.29 -35.71 -12.83
CA ILE A 1003 -38.75 -34.91 -11.69
C ILE A 1003 -37.67 -33.90 -11.25
N TRP A 1004 -36.42 -34.36 -11.06
CA TRP A 1004 -35.33 -33.46 -10.66
C TRP A 1004 -34.95 -32.45 -11.76
N PHE A 1005 -35.16 -32.80 -13.03
CA PHE A 1005 -35.01 -31.89 -14.16
C PHE A 1005 -36.06 -30.76 -14.11
N ILE A 1006 -37.33 -31.08 -13.79
CA ILE A 1006 -38.37 -30.06 -13.56
C ILE A 1006 -38.03 -29.17 -12.36
N VAL A 1007 -37.57 -29.75 -11.25
CA VAL A 1007 -37.12 -28.98 -10.07
C VAL A 1007 -36.02 -27.99 -10.45
N THR A 1008 -35.04 -28.43 -11.25
CA THR A 1008 -33.98 -27.57 -11.79
C THR A 1008 -34.54 -26.41 -12.62
N ALA A 1009 -35.51 -26.69 -13.50
CA ALA A 1009 -36.13 -25.68 -14.34
C ALA A 1009 -36.94 -24.64 -13.52
N SER A 1010 -37.57 -25.07 -12.42
CA SER A 1010 -38.34 -24.18 -11.52
C SER A 1010 -37.47 -23.27 -10.64
N ILE A 1011 -36.22 -23.65 -10.35
CA ILE A 1011 -35.31 -22.87 -9.49
C ILE A 1011 -34.71 -21.66 -10.23
N ASN A 1012 -34.67 -21.70 -11.57
CA ASN A 1012 -34.02 -20.68 -12.37
C ASN A 1012 -34.75 -19.31 -12.37
N ASP A 1013 -35.97 -19.25 -11.81
CA ASP A 1013 -36.86 -18.08 -11.81
C ASP A 1013 -36.90 -17.29 -10.48
N GLN A 1014 -36.26 -17.75 -9.39
CA GLN A 1014 -36.27 -17.04 -8.11
C GLN A 1014 -34.87 -16.88 -7.47
N ASN A 1015 -34.41 -15.63 -7.39
CA ASN A 1015 -33.32 -15.08 -6.54
C ASN A 1015 -32.06 -15.94 -6.30
N GLN A 1016 -30.98 -15.58 -7.00
CA GLN A 1016 -29.72 -16.32 -7.18
C GLN A 1016 -28.84 -16.58 -5.94
N GLN A 1017 -29.12 -16.03 -4.76
CA GLN A 1017 -28.21 -16.19 -3.60
C GLN A 1017 -28.55 -17.41 -2.72
N MET A 1018 -29.78 -17.94 -2.76
CA MET A 1018 -30.24 -19.01 -1.82
C MET A 1018 -30.17 -20.44 -2.39
N SER A 1019 -29.80 -20.64 -3.66
CA SER A 1019 -30.05 -21.92 -4.38
C SER A 1019 -28.84 -22.81 -4.65
N ARG A 1020 -27.60 -22.42 -4.29
CA ARG A 1020 -26.39 -23.18 -4.68
C ARG A 1020 -26.36 -24.62 -4.17
N GLY A 1021 -26.86 -24.86 -2.96
CA GLY A 1021 -26.97 -26.21 -2.38
C GLY A 1021 -28.01 -27.08 -3.10
N ILE A 1022 -29.20 -26.53 -3.39
CA ILE A 1022 -30.28 -27.25 -4.07
C ILE A 1022 -29.88 -27.57 -5.52
N CYS A 1023 -29.21 -26.63 -6.19
CA CYS A 1023 -28.67 -26.79 -7.54
C CYS A 1023 -27.63 -27.91 -7.63
N PHE A 1024 -26.76 -28.02 -6.62
CA PHE A 1024 -25.78 -29.10 -6.51
C PHE A 1024 -26.46 -30.46 -6.33
N VAL A 1025 -27.44 -30.54 -5.42
CA VAL A 1025 -28.19 -31.78 -5.15
C VAL A 1025 -29.00 -32.22 -6.37
N ALA A 1026 -29.68 -31.29 -7.04
CA ALA A 1026 -30.43 -31.59 -8.26
C ALA A 1026 -29.50 -32.11 -9.37
N THR A 1027 -28.35 -31.45 -9.61
CA THR A 1027 -27.37 -31.90 -10.60
C THR A 1027 -26.83 -33.30 -10.29
N PHE A 1028 -26.61 -33.62 -9.02
CA PHE A 1028 -26.18 -34.95 -8.60
C PHE A 1028 -27.21 -36.04 -8.91
N PHE A 1029 -28.47 -35.82 -8.53
CA PHE A 1029 -29.52 -36.82 -8.77
C PHE A 1029 -29.78 -37.02 -10.26
N ILE A 1030 -29.78 -35.95 -11.06
CA ILE A 1030 -30.00 -36.08 -12.49
C ILE A 1030 -28.83 -36.84 -13.16
N HIS A 1031 -27.58 -36.53 -12.80
CA HIS A 1031 -26.41 -37.26 -13.27
C HIS A 1031 -26.49 -38.76 -12.93
N LEU A 1032 -26.78 -39.09 -11.67
CA LEU A 1032 -26.88 -40.47 -11.20
C LEU A 1032 -27.97 -41.25 -11.94
N PHE A 1033 -29.21 -40.75 -11.94
CA PHE A 1033 -30.35 -41.53 -12.42
C PHE A 1033 -30.40 -41.67 -13.94
N TYR A 1034 -29.93 -40.68 -14.72
CA TYR A 1034 -29.76 -40.90 -16.16
C TYR A 1034 -28.71 -41.96 -16.44
N LEU A 1035 -27.63 -42.01 -15.67
CA LEU A 1035 -26.61 -43.05 -15.82
C LEU A 1035 -27.17 -44.43 -15.45
N CYS A 1036 -27.98 -44.52 -14.39
CA CYS A 1036 -28.71 -45.74 -14.01
C CYS A 1036 -29.60 -46.28 -15.15
N VAL A 1037 -30.28 -45.41 -15.91
CA VAL A 1037 -31.09 -45.83 -17.07
C VAL A 1037 -30.25 -46.62 -18.08
N PHE A 1038 -29.06 -46.13 -18.42
CA PHE A 1038 -28.15 -46.83 -19.33
C PHE A 1038 -27.63 -48.15 -18.76
N PHE A 1039 -27.23 -48.19 -17.49
CA PHE A 1039 -26.72 -49.41 -16.88
C PHE A 1039 -27.80 -50.48 -16.67
N TRP A 1040 -29.04 -50.11 -16.35
CA TRP A 1040 -30.17 -51.04 -16.32
C TRP A 1040 -30.54 -51.55 -17.71
N MET A 1041 -30.40 -50.72 -18.75
CA MET A 1041 -30.53 -51.16 -20.14
C MET A 1041 -29.41 -52.12 -20.54
N LEU A 1042 -28.16 -51.87 -20.14
CA LEU A 1042 -27.05 -52.81 -20.30
C LEU A 1042 -27.32 -54.14 -19.60
N SER A 1043 -27.84 -54.09 -18.37
CA SER A 1043 -28.27 -55.28 -17.64
C SER A 1043 -29.33 -56.06 -18.42
N LEU A 1044 -30.33 -55.37 -18.98
CA LEU A 1044 -31.36 -56.01 -19.82
C LEU A 1044 -30.74 -56.68 -21.07
N GLY A 1045 -29.80 -56.03 -21.74
CA GLY A 1045 -29.08 -56.57 -22.91
C GLY A 1045 -28.21 -57.80 -22.56
N LEU A 1046 -27.35 -57.67 -21.54
CA LEU A 1046 -26.46 -58.74 -21.08
C LEU A 1046 -27.22 -59.98 -20.59
N MET A 1047 -28.37 -59.79 -19.93
CA MET A 1047 -29.22 -60.91 -19.51
C MET A 1047 -29.74 -61.72 -20.70
N LEU A 1048 -30.10 -61.08 -21.81
CA LEU A 1048 -30.52 -61.77 -23.03
C LEU A 1048 -29.37 -62.50 -23.71
N PHE A 1049 -28.21 -61.85 -23.79
CA PHE A 1049 -27.00 -62.45 -24.32
C PHE A 1049 -26.62 -63.72 -23.54
N TYR A 1050 -26.59 -63.62 -22.21
CA TYR A 1050 -26.24 -64.74 -21.33
C TYR A 1050 -27.15 -65.95 -21.54
N ARG A 1051 -28.48 -65.73 -21.61
CA ARG A 1051 -29.46 -66.81 -21.80
C ARG A 1051 -29.35 -67.49 -23.18
N LEU A 1052 -28.97 -66.76 -24.22
CA LEU A 1052 -28.86 -67.29 -25.60
C LEU A 1052 -27.51 -67.97 -25.88
N VAL A 1053 -26.45 -67.57 -25.18
CA VAL A 1053 -25.09 -68.13 -25.35
C VAL A 1053 -24.84 -69.29 -24.39
N PHE A 1054 -25.25 -69.18 -23.12
CA PHE A 1054 -24.99 -70.17 -22.07
C PHE A 1054 -26.26 -70.91 -21.66
N ILE A 1055 -26.83 -71.68 -22.59
CA ILE A 1055 -28.12 -72.38 -22.45
C ILE A 1055 -28.16 -73.35 -21.25
N PHE A 1056 -27.02 -73.93 -20.86
CA PHE A 1056 -26.92 -74.96 -19.81
C PHE A 1056 -26.59 -74.44 -18.40
N HIS A 1057 -26.35 -73.13 -18.22
CA HIS A 1057 -25.98 -72.57 -16.92
C HIS A 1057 -27.20 -72.01 -16.19
N ASN A 1058 -27.64 -72.69 -15.11
CA ASN A 1058 -28.85 -72.34 -14.38
C ASN A 1058 -28.53 -71.57 -13.07
N THR A 1059 -28.26 -70.27 -13.21
CA THR A 1059 -27.90 -69.41 -12.07
C THR A 1059 -29.13 -69.07 -11.21
N SER A 1060 -28.97 -69.00 -9.88
CA SER A 1060 -30.08 -68.73 -8.95
C SER A 1060 -30.69 -67.34 -9.14
N LYS A 1061 -32.01 -67.22 -8.92
CA LYS A 1061 -32.75 -65.94 -9.02
C LYS A 1061 -32.14 -64.84 -8.13
N THR A 1062 -31.63 -65.20 -6.97
CA THR A 1062 -31.05 -64.26 -6.00
C THR A 1062 -29.72 -63.71 -6.48
N ALA A 1063 -28.85 -64.56 -7.05
CA ALA A 1063 -27.56 -64.12 -7.58
C ALA A 1063 -27.72 -63.21 -8.81
N GLN A 1064 -28.62 -63.55 -9.73
CA GLN A 1064 -28.90 -62.72 -10.91
C GLN A 1064 -29.46 -61.34 -10.52
N LYS A 1065 -30.32 -61.27 -9.49
CA LYS A 1065 -30.80 -59.99 -8.94
C LYS A 1065 -29.65 -59.17 -8.37
N ALA A 1066 -28.83 -59.77 -7.51
CA ALA A 1066 -27.73 -59.06 -6.85
C ALA A 1066 -26.77 -58.44 -7.88
N VAL A 1067 -26.41 -59.20 -8.93
CA VAL A 1067 -25.55 -58.70 -10.03
C VAL A 1067 -26.24 -57.57 -10.80
N ALA A 1068 -27.53 -57.71 -11.13
CA ALA A 1068 -28.27 -56.68 -11.88
C ALA A 1068 -28.42 -55.38 -11.09
N PHE A 1069 -28.70 -55.44 -9.78
CA PHE A 1069 -28.80 -54.25 -8.92
C PHE A 1069 -27.43 -53.58 -8.70
N TRP A 1070 -26.36 -54.36 -8.55
CA TRP A 1070 -25.01 -53.81 -8.43
C TRP A 1070 -24.57 -53.13 -9.73
N LEU A 1071 -24.83 -53.76 -10.88
CA LEU A 1071 -24.55 -53.17 -12.19
C LEU A 1071 -25.42 -51.92 -12.45
N GLY A 1072 -26.72 -51.99 -12.15
CA GLY A 1072 -27.73 -50.98 -12.47
C GLY A 1072 -27.73 -49.73 -11.59
N TYR A 1073 -27.31 -49.84 -10.32
CA TYR A 1073 -27.23 -48.69 -9.40
C TYR A 1073 -25.84 -48.49 -8.79
N GLY A 1074 -25.13 -49.57 -8.46
CA GLY A 1074 -23.81 -49.51 -7.82
C GLY A 1074 -22.74 -48.87 -8.71
N CYS A 1075 -22.58 -49.37 -9.95
CA CYS A 1075 -21.62 -48.80 -10.91
C CYS A 1075 -21.90 -47.31 -11.21
N PRO A 1076 -23.14 -46.89 -11.55
CA PRO A 1076 -23.47 -45.46 -11.72
C PRO A 1076 -23.14 -44.59 -10.50
N PHE A 1077 -23.42 -45.08 -9.28
CA PHE A 1077 -23.16 -44.34 -8.05
C PHE A 1077 -21.67 -44.08 -7.85
N VAL A 1078 -20.83 -45.09 -8.08
CA VAL A 1078 -19.36 -44.95 -8.00
C VAL A 1078 -18.85 -43.90 -9.00
N ILE A 1079 -19.33 -43.92 -10.24
CA ILE A 1079 -18.95 -42.94 -11.27
C ILE A 1079 -19.35 -41.51 -10.84
N ALA A 1080 -20.57 -41.33 -10.33
CA ALA A 1080 -21.06 -40.03 -9.88
C ALA A 1080 -20.24 -39.48 -8.70
N VAL A 1081 -19.94 -40.31 -7.70
CA VAL A 1081 -19.14 -39.92 -6.52
C VAL A 1081 -17.69 -39.59 -6.89
N ILE A 1082 -17.05 -40.38 -7.76
CA ILE A 1082 -15.69 -40.08 -8.25
C ILE A 1082 -15.68 -38.75 -9.00
N THR A 1083 -16.69 -38.49 -9.83
CA THR A 1083 -16.81 -37.23 -10.57
C THR A 1083 -16.91 -36.04 -9.62
N ILE A 1084 -17.68 -36.16 -8.53
CA ILE A 1084 -17.74 -35.16 -7.47
C ILE A 1084 -16.37 -35.00 -6.80
N ALA A 1085 -15.76 -36.10 -6.35
CA ALA A 1085 -14.49 -36.06 -5.63
C ALA A 1085 -13.36 -35.37 -6.42
N VAL A 1086 -13.30 -35.60 -7.74
CA VAL A 1086 -12.30 -34.98 -8.63
C VAL A 1086 -12.60 -33.50 -8.89
N THR A 1087 -13.87 -33.08 -8.86
CA THR A 1087 -14.29 -31.71 -9.25
C THR A 1087 -14.58 -30.78 -8.07
N LEU A 1088 -14.74 -31.32 -6.86
CA LEU A 1088 -15.02 -30.56 -5.62
C LEU A 1088 -13.92 -29.55 -5.24
N PRO A 1089 -12.61 -29.86 -5.34
CA PRO A 1089 -11.55 -28.94 -4.91
C PRO A 1089 -11.54 -27.60 -5.67
N ARG A 1090 -12.14 -27.56 -6.86
CA ARG A 1090 -12.26 -26.34 -7.69
C ARG A 1090 -13.68 -25.78 -7.75
N ASN A 1091 -14.63 -26.36 -7.00
CA ASN A 1091 -16.04 -25.94 -6.95
C ASN A 1091 -16.70 -25.85 -8.34
N ASN A 1092 -16.31 -26.75 -9.26
CA ASN A 1092 -16.63 -26.71 -10.70
C ASN A 1092 -17.40 -27.96 -11.18
N TYR A 1093 -18.14 -28.63 -10.28
CA TYR A 1093 -19.01 -29.76 -10.65
C TYR A 1093 -20.23 -29.28 -11.46
N THR A 1094 -20.88 -28.20 -11.01
CA THR A 1094 -22.05 -27.58 -11.66
C THR A 1094 -21.63 -26.40 -12.54
N ARG A 1095 -22.47 -26.07 -13.54
CA ARG A 1095 -22.36 -24.82 -14.28
C ARG A 1095 -22.79 -23.63 -13.40
N LYS A 1096 -22.27 -22.43 -13.72
CA LYS A 1096 -22.59 -21.18 -13.00
C LYS A 1096 -23.96 -20.61 -13.38
N ASP A 1097 -24.45 -20.95 -14.56
CA ASP A 1097 -25.64 -20.38 -15.20
C ASP A 1097 -26.87 -21.31 -15.19
N VAL A 1098 -26.69 -22.62 -14.99
CA VAL A 1098 -27.75 -23.65 -15.00
C VAL A 1098 -27.38 -24.78 -14.04
N CYS A 1099 -28.34 -25.44 -13.38
CA CYS A 1099 -28.08 -26.62 -12.54
C CYS A 1099 -27.83 -27.90 -13.36
N TRP A 1100 -26.69 -27.90 -14.06
CA TRP A 1100 -26.24 -29.01 -14.88
C TRP A 1100 -24.72 -29.23 -14.77
N LEU A 1101 -24.24 -30.41 -15.20
CA LEU A 1101 -22.82 -30.76 -15.25
C LEU A 1101 -22.01 -29.75 -16.08
N ASN A 1102 -20.85 -29.32 -15.55
CA ASN A 1102 -20.01 -28.32 -16.18
C ASN A 1102 -19.22 -28.88 -17.39
N TRP A 1103 -19.31 -28.20 -18.54
CA TRP A 1103 -18.54 -28.52 -19.74
C TRP A 1103 -17.33 -27.59 -19.96
N LYS A 1104 -17.44 -26.31 -19.57
CA LYS A 1104 -16.49 -25.24 -19.93
C LYS A 1104 -15.16 -25.33 -19.18
N ASP A 1105 -15.23 -25.50 -17.85
CA ASP A 1105 -14.05 -25.37 -16.99
C ASP A 1105 -13.46 -26.73 -16.57
N SER A 1106 -14.33 -27.66 -16.16
CA SER A 1106 -13.93 -28.98 -15.60
C SER A 1106 -14.17 -30.16 -16.54
N LYS A 1107 -14.92 -29.96 -17.63
CA LYS A 1107 -15.40 -31.02 -18.54
C LYS A 1107 -16.12 -32.19 -17.82
N ALA A 1108 -16.71 -31.94 -16.64
CA ALA A 1108 -17.43 -32.92 -15.83
C ALA A 1108 -18.54 -33.67 -16.59
N LEU A 1109 -19.17 -33.04 -17.59
CA LEU A 1109 -20.17 -33.67 -18.45
C LEU A 1109 -19.64 -34.91 -19.21
N LEU A 1110 -18.34 -35.01 -19.48
CA LEU A 1110 -17.74 -36.19 -20.12
C LEU A 1110 -17.88 -37.46 -19.27
N ALA A 1111 -17.90 -37.33 -17.94
CA ALA A 1111 -18.06 -38.45 -17.02
C ALA A 1111 -19.43 -39.15 -17.16
N PHE A 1112 -20.41 -38.47 -17.76
CA PHE A 1112 -21.70 -39.05 -18.12
C PHE A 1112 -21.72 -39.55 -19.58
N ILE A 1113 -21.29 -38.73 -20.54
CA ILE A 1113 -21.40 -39.04 -21.98
C ILE A 1113 -20.55 -40.24 -22.38
N ILE A 1114 -19.31 -40.34 -21.90
CA ILE A 1114 -18.39 -41.41 -22.30
C ILE A 1114 -18.95 -42.79 -21.88
N PRO A 1115 -19.34 -43.03 -20.62
CA PRO A 1115 -19.98 -44.30 -20.24
C PRO A 1115 -21.26 -44.58 -21.03
N ALA A 1116 -22.12 -43.58 -21.25
CA ALA A 1116 -23.36 -43.77 -21.99
C ALA A 1116 -23.13 -44.25 -23.43
N LEU A 1117 -22.18 -43.65 -24.16
CA LEU A 1117 -21.84 -44.06 -25.53
C LEU A 1117 -21.22 -45.46 -25.57
N ILE A 1118 -20.36 -45.82 -24.62
CA ILE A 1118 -19.78 -47.17 -24.50
C ILE A 1118 -20.89 -48.20 -24.29
N ILE A 1119 -21.84 -47.91 -23.40
CA ILE A 1119 -22.97 -48.80 -23.10
C ILE A 1119 -23.85 -49.01 -24.33
N VAL A 1120 -24.18 -47.93 -25.06
CA VAL A 1120 -24.96 -48.01 -26.29
C VAL A 1120 -24.25 -48.89 -27.32
N ALA A 1121 -22.95 -48.68 -27.53
CA ALA A 1121 -22.16 -49.50 -28.45
C ALA A 1121 -22.15 -50.99 -28.05
N MET A 1122 -21.95 -51.28 -26.76
CA MET A 1122 -21.99 -52.65 -26.23
C MET A 1122 -23.37 -53.31 -26.39
N ASN A 1123 -24.45 -52.58 -26.13
CA ASN A 1123 -25.81 -53.10 -26.31
C ASN A 1123 -26.18 -53.30 -27.79
N LEU A 1124 -25.70 -52.44 -28.70
CA LEU A 1124 -25.85 -52.66 -30.15
C LEU A 1124 -25.12 -53.93 -30.59
N PHE A 1125 -23.90 -54.14 -30.10
CA PHE A 1125 -23.14 -55.35 -30.34
C PHE A 1125 -23.87 -56.59 -29.81
N ILE A 1126 -24.33 -56.55 -28.56
CA ILE A 1126 -25.13 -57.64 -27.95
C ILE A 1126 -26.36 -57.94 -28.81
N THR A 1127 -27.11 -56.90 -29.19
CA THR A 1127 -28.32 -57.04 -29.99
C THR A 1127 -28.02 -57.69 -31.34
N ALA A 1128 -26.94 -57.30 -32.01
CA ALA A 1128 -26.53 -57.91 -33.28
C ALA A 1128 -26.26 -59.42 -33.12
N VAL A 1129 -25.52 -59.82 -32.07
CA VAL A 1129 -25.26 -61.24 -31.79
C VAL A 1129 -26.55 -62.00 -31.47
N VAL A 1130 -27.45 -61.39 -30.69
CA VAL A 1130 -28.76 -61.96 -30.34
C VAL A 1130 -29.62 -62.15 -31.60
N ILE A 1131 -29.70 -61.16 -32.48
CA ILE A 1131 -30.42 -61.23 -33.76
C ILE A 1131 -29.83 -62.36 -34.62
N ILE A 1132 -28.52 -62.41 -34.81
CA ILE A 1132 -27.85 -63.46 -35.60
C ILE A 1132 -28.13 -64.87 -35.04
N LYS A 1133 -28.07 -65.04 -33.72
CA LYS A 1133 -28.34 -66.32 -33.05
C LYS A 1133 -29.81 -66.74 -33.13
N ILE A 1134 -30.75 -65.79 -33.04
CA ILE A 1134 -32.20 -66.06 -33.13
C ILE A 1134 -32.63 -66.37 -34.57
N LEU A 1135 -32.01 -65.72 -35.58
CA LEU A 1135 -32.30 -65.95 -36.99
C LEU A 1135 -31.67 -67.24 -37.54
N ARG A 1136 -30.64 -67.80 -36.90
CA ARG A 1136 -30.06 -69.08 -37.32
C ARG A 1136 -31.08 -70.21 -37.09
N PRO A 1137 -31.53 -70.93 -38.13
CA PRO A 1137 -32.44 -72.06 -37.95
C PRO A 1137 -31.67 -73.24 -37.34
N THR A 1138 -31.90 -73.53 -36.07
CA THR A 1138 -31.39 -74.77 -35.45
C THR A 1138 -32.34 -75.92 -35.80
N ILE A 1139 -31.92 -76.79 -36.72
CA ILE A 1139 -32.59 -78.06 -36.99
C ILE A 1139 -32.48 -78.91 -35.71
N GLY A 1140 -33.62 -79.26 -35.11
CA GLY A 1140 -33.71 -80.32 -34.10
C GLY A 1140 -34.03 -79.94 -32.65
N ASP A 1141 -34.26 -78.66 -32.31
CA ASP A 1141 -34.51 -78.27 -30.91
C ASP A 1141 -36.00 -77.99 -30.60
N ARG A 1142 -36.62 -78.85 -29.77
CA ARG A 1142 -37.94 -78.62 -29.15
C ARG A 1142 -37.82 -77.58 -28.03
N SER A 1143 -37.34 -76.38 -28.33
CA SER A 1143 -37.53 -75.25 -27.41
C SER A 1143 -39.01 -74.88 -27.40
N ASN A 1144 -39.58 -74.70 -26.21
CA ASN A 1144 -40.99 -74.39 -26.03
C ASN A 1144 -41.33 -73.15 -26.88
N ARG A 1145 -42.24 -73.27 -27.87
CA ARG A 1145 -42.59 -72.20 -28.84
C ARG A 1145 -42.90 -70.86 -28.13
N GLN A 1146 -43.38 -70.95 -26.89
CA GLN A 1146 -43.66 -69.86 -25.98
C GLN A 1146 -42.41 -69.10 -25.46
N GLU A 1147 -41.30 -69.77 -25.22
CA GLU A 1147 -40.05 -69.18 -24.72
C GLU A 1147 -39.27 -68.49 -25.85
N ARG A 1148 -39.23 -69.09 -27.04
CA ARG A 1148 -38.65 -68.48 -28.25
C ARG A 1148 -39.41 -67.21 -28.68
N ASN A 1149 -40.74 -67.24 -28.66
CA ASN A 1149 -41.55 -66.04 -28.94
C ASN A 1149 -41.29 -64.93 -27.90
N SER A 1150 -41.09 -65.30 -26.64
CA SER A 1150 -40.72 -64.33 -25.59
C SER A 1150 -39.33 -63.74 -25.87
N LEU A 1151 -38.32 -64.54 -26.22
CA LEU A 1151 -36.96 -64.07 -26.54
C LEU A 1151 -36.90 -63.17 -27.79
N VAL A 1152 -37.62 -63.53 -28.86
CA VAL A 1152 -37.73 -62.71 -30.09
C VAL A 1152 -38.33 -61.35 -29.77
N GLN A 1153 -39.35 -61.31 -28.92
CA GLN A 1153 -40.02 -60.09 -28.55
C GLN A 1153 -39.13 -59.17 -27.68
N ILE A 1154 -38.33 -59.75 -26.78
CA ILE A 1154 -37.38 -58.97 -25.98
C ILE A 1154 -36.23 -58.46 -26.87
N GLY A 1155 -35.74 -59.28 -27.79
CA GLY A 1155 -34.75 -58.85 -28.79
C GLY A 1155 -35.24 -57.67 -29.63
N LYS A 1156 -36.51 -57.66 -30.04
CA LYS A 1156 -37.14 -56.52 -30.74
C LYS A 1156 -37.21 -55.26 -29.87
N SER A 1157 -37.62 -55.41 -28.60
CA SER A 1157 -37.68 -54.30 -27.66
C SER A 1157 -36.30 -53.66 -27.44
N VAL A 1158 -35.26 -54.47 -27.19
CA VAL A 1158 -33.88 -54.00 -26.99
C VAL A 1158 -33.28 -53.41 -28.28
N ALA A 1159 -33.56 -54.00 -29.45
CA ALA A 1159 -33.08 -53.51 -30.74
C ALA A 1159 -33.66 -52.15 -31.14
N ILE A 1160 -34.87 -51.82 -30.68
CA ILE A 1160 -35.52 -50.54 -30.95
C ILE A 1160 -35.17 -49.51 -29.87
N LEU A 1161 -35.16 -49.92 -28.60
CA LEU A 1161 -34.99 -49.02 -27.46
C LEU A 1161 -33.53 -48.56 -27.28
N THR A 1162 -32.55 -49.42 -27.60
CA THR A 1162 -31.11 -49.08 -27.45
C THR A 1162 -30.65 -47.98 -28.41
N PRO A 1163 -30.92 -48.03 -29.73
CA PRO A 1163 -30.55 -46.94 -30.64
C PRO A 1163 -31.32 -45.65 -30.35
N LEU A 1164 -32.60 -45.72 -29.97
CA LEU A 1164 -33.40 -44.51 -29.68
C LEU A 1164 -32.86 -43.74 -28.46
N LEU A 1165 -32.50 -44.45 -27.39
CA LEU A 1165 -31.89 -43.85 -26.20
C LEU A 1165 -30.45 -43.39 -26.49
N GLY A 1166 -29.69 -44.11 -27.33
CA GLY A 1166 -28.35 -43.71 -27.75
C GLY A 1166 -28.29 -42.51 -28.69
N LEU A 1167 -29.21 -42.42 -29.66
CA LEU A 1167 -29.30 -41.31 -30.63
C LEU A 1167 -29.65 -39.99 -29.92
N THR A 1168 -30.54 -40.04 -28.93
CA THR A 1168 -30.90 -38.89 -28.10
C THR A 1168 -29.66 -38.22 -27.52
N TRP A 1169 -28.81 -38.98 -26.83
CA TRP A 1169 -27.61 -38.43 -26.22
C TRP A 1169 -26.44 -38.20 -27.19
N GLY A 1170 -26.43 -38.89 -28.35
CA GLY A 1170 -25.55 -38.55 -29.47
C GLY A 1170 -25.83 -37.14 -30.03
N PHE A 1171 -27.10 -36.78 -30.21
CA PHE A 1171 -27.49 -35.41 -30.55
C PHE A 1171 -27.25 -34.44 -29.39
N GLY A 1172 -27.39 -34.89 -28.14
CA GLY A 1172 -27.02 -34.13 -26.94
C GLY A 1172 -25.52 -33.80 -26.85
N LEU A 1173 -24.63 -34.60 -27.44
CA LEU A 1173 -23.21 -34.24 -27.60
C LEU A 1173 -23.03 -33.21 -28.72
N ALA A 1174 -23.76 -33.36 -29.82
CA ALA A 1174 -23.70 -32.43 -30.96
C ALA A 1174 -24.15 -31.01 -30.57
N THR A 1175 -25.07 -30.84 -29.61
CA THR A 1175 -25.50 -29.52 -29.09
C THR A 1175 -24.42 -28.82 -28.25
N VAL A 1176 -23.45 -29.56 -27.72
CA VAL A 1176 -22.39 -29.03 -26.82
C VAL A 1176 -21.16 -28.52 -27.61
N ILE A 1177 -21.03 -28.88 -28.89
CA ILE A 1177 -19.95 -28.42 -29.77
C ILE A 1177 -20.17 -26.95 -30.14
N LYS A 1178 -19.12 -26.11 -30.02
CA LYS A 1178 -19.17 -24.68 -30.41
C LYS A 1178 -19.64 -24.55 -31.88
N LYS A 1179 -20.67 -23.74 -32.12
CA LYS A 1179 -21.36 -23.51 -33.43
C LYS A 1179 -22.30 -24.64 -33.89
N SER A 1180 -22.96 -25.36 -32.96
CA SER A 1180 -23.98 -26.35 -33.32
C SER A 1180 -25.23 -25.73 -33.99
N HIS A 1181 -25.82 -26.45 -34.94
CA HIS A 1181 -27.03 -26.03 -35.65
C HIS A 1181 -28.29 -26.23 -34.77
N ARG A 1182 -29.22 -25.27 -34.80
CA ARG A 1182 -30.46 -25.28 -33.99
C ARG A 1182 -31.28 -26.58 -34.11
N ALA A 1183 -31.23 -27.23 -35.28
CA ALA A 1183 -31.90 -28.52 -35.51
C ALA A 1183 -31.48 -29.61 -34.51
N PHE A 1184 -30.22 -29.62 -34.06
CA PHE A 1184 -29.76 -30.60 -33.07
C PHE A 1184 -30.35 -30.36 -31.68
N HIS A 1185 -30.60 -29.10 -31.30
CA HIS A 1185 -31.28 -28.76 -30.05
C HIS A 1185 -32.74 -29.20 -30.05
N ILE A 1186 -33.46 -28.96 -31.16
CA ILE A 1186 -34.85 -29.38 -31.33
C ILE A 1186 -34.97 -30.91 -31.34
N LEU A 1187 -34.08 -31.60 -32.07
CA LEU A 1187 -34.10 -33.06 -32.17
C LEU A 1187 -33.74 -33.72 -30.83
N PHE A 1188 -32.78 -33.15 -30.09
CA PHE A 1188 -32.44 -33.57 -28.74
C PHE A 1188 -33.63 -33.44 -27.79
N ALA A 1189 -34.30 -32.28 -27.76
CA ALA A 1189 -35.45 -32.05 -26.89
C ALA A 1189 -36.63 -32.97 -27.23
N LEU A 1190 -36.94 -33.14 -28.53
CA LEU A 1190 -38.04 -34.00 -28.98
C LEU A 1190 -37.83 -35.49 -28.65
N LEU A 1191 -36.61 -36.00 -28.82
CA LEU A 1191 -36.32 -37.41 -28.53
C LEU A 1191 -36.35 -37.71 -27.02
N ASN A 1192 -35.86 -36.78 -26.18
CA ASN A 1192 -35.99 -36.90 -24.72
C ASN A 1192 -37.47 -36.82 -24.28
N ALA A 1193 -38.27 -35.93 -24.88
CA ALA A 1193 -39.70 -35.80 -24.60
C ALA A 1193 -40.50 -37.08 -24.86
N LEU A 1194 -40.15 -37.84 -25.90
CA LEU A 1194 -40.85 -39.08 -26.26
C LEU A 1194 -40.27 -40.31 -25.56
N GLN A 1195 -39.23 -40.15 -24.74
CA GLN A 1195 -38.49 -41.26 -24.15
C GLN A 1195 -39.37 -42.14 -23.24
N GLY A 1196 -40.14 -41.53 -22.33
CA GLY A 1196 -41.09 -42.25 -21.48
C GLY A 1196 -42.18 -42.99 -22.26
N LEU A 1197 -42.66 -42.38 -23.35
CA LEU A 1197 -43.66 -42.98 -24.24
C LEU A 1197 -43.11 -44.21 -24.96
N PHE A 1198 -41.87 -44.14 -25.47
CA PHE A 1198 -41.22 -45.28 -26.12
C PHE A 1198 -41.02 -46.45 -25.16
N ILE A 1199 -40.68 -46.18 -23.90
CA ILE A 1199 -40.56 -47.23 -22.87
C ILE A 1199 -41.93 -47.88 -22.59
N LEU A 1200 -43.00 -47.09 -22.46
CA LEU A 1200 -44.36 -47.62 -22.28
C LEU A 1200 -44.77 -48.52 -23.45
N VAL A 1201 -44.63 -48.03 -24.69
CA VAL A 1201 -45.09 -48.76 -25.89
C VAL A 1201 -44.25 -50.01 -26.14
N PHE A 1202 -42.92 -49.85 -26.30
CA PHE A 1202 -42.05 -50.95 -26.72
C PHE A 1202 -41.56 -51.84 -25.57
N GLY A 1203 -41.56 -51.32 -24.34
CA GLY A 1203 -41.23 -52.09 -23.14
C GLY A 1203 -42.42 -52.91 -22.61
N THR A 1204 -43.65 -52.37 -22.69
CA THR A 1204 -44.82 -52.98 -22.04
C THR A 1204 -45.97 -53.29 -23.00
N LEU A 1205 -46.56 -52.29 -23.67
CA LEU A 1205 -47.83 -52.46 -24.40
C LEU A 1205 -47.71 -53.33 -25.66
N TRP A 1206 -46.52 -53.42 -26.26
CA TRP A 1206 -46.28 -54.29 -27.41
C TRP A 1206 -46.10 -55.78 -27.02
N ASP A 1207 -46.13 -56.10 -25.73
CA ASP A 1207 -46.08 -57.48 -25.25
C ASP A 1207 -47.48 -58.13 -25.30
N LYS A 1208 -47.65 -59.10 -26.22
CA LYS A 1208 -48.91 -59.85 -26.36
C LYS A 1208 -49.35 -60.51 -25.05
N LYS A 1209 -48.41 -60.97 -24.21
CA LYS A 1209 -48.76 -61.55 -22.89
C LYS A 1209 -49.31 -60.50 -21.93
N ILE A 1210 -48.81 -59.27 -21.99
CA ILE A 1210 -49.30 -58.16 -21.18
C ILE A 1210 -50.69 -57.72 -21.69
N GLN A 1211 -50.88 -57.62 -23.01
CA GLN A 1211 -52.18 -57.33 -23.61
C GLN A 1211 -53.23 -58.38 -23.23
N GLU A 1212 -52.90 -59.67 -23.32
CA GLU A 1212 -53.78 -60.78 -22.91
C GLU A 1212 -54.08 -60.75 -21.40
N ALA A 1213 -53.09 -60.42 -20.56
CA ALA A 1213 -53.27 -60.28 -19.12
C ALA A 1213 -54.22 -59.13 -18.75
N LEU A 1214 -54.04 -57.97 -19.40
CA LEU A 1214 -54.88 -56.79 -19.22
C LEU A 1214 -56.31 -57.04 -19.71
N LEU A 1215 -56.48 -57.70 -20.87
CA LEU A 1215 -57.79 -58.09 -21.41
C LEU A 1215 -58.50 -59.11 -20.51
N LYS A 1216 -57.80 -60.12 -20.00
CA LYS A 1216 -58.36 -61.12 -19.08
C LYS A 1216 -58.83 -60.48 -17.77
N ARG A 1217 -58.10 -59.47 -17.28
CA ARG A 1217 -58.46 -58.73 -16.06
C ARG A 1217 -59.61 -57.73 -16.27
N ASN A 1218 -59.64 -57.03 -17.41
CA ASN A 1218 -60.76 -56.17 -17.80
C ASN A 1218 -62.05 -56.97 -18.12
N SER A 1219 -61.91 -58.24 -18.50
CA SER A 1219 -63.05 -59.16 -18.62
C SER A 1219 -63.58 -59.60 -17.24
N THR A 1220 -62.71 -59.79 -16.24
CA THR A 1220 -63.14 -60.07 -14.86
C THR A 1220 -63.72 -58.86 -14.12
N SER A 1221 -63.40 -57.61 -14.51
CA SER A 1221 -64.02 -56.41 -13.95
C SER A 1221 -65.42 -56.10 -14.51
N LYS A 1222 -65.84 -56.77 -15.60
CA LYS A 1222 -67.21 -56.70 -16.15
C LYS A 1222 -68.19 -57.68 -15.49
N TRP A 1223 -67.78 -58.44 -14.47
CA TRP A 1223 -68.66 -59.28 -13.64
C TRP A 1223 -68.57 -58.88 -12.15
N SER A 1224 -68.83 -57.60 -11.85
CA SER A 1224 -69.12 -57.14 -10.48
C SER A 1224 -69.77 -55.75 -10.51
N SER A 1225 -71.01 -55.66 -11.00
CA SER A 1225 -72.00 -54.67 -10.54
C SER A 1225 -73.34 -54.85 -11.27
N GLN A 1226 -74.01 -55.98 -11.07
CA GLN A 1226 -75.47 -55.97 -10.97
C GLN A 1226 -75.79 -55.95 -9.47
N GLN A 1227 -75.98 -54.75 -8.93
CA GLN A 1227 -76.87 -54.53 -7.79
C GLN A 1227 -77.24 -53.04 -7.75
N THR A 1228 -78.33 -52.73 -8.45
CA THR A 1228 -79.07 -51.49 -8.35
C THR A 1228 -79.84 -51.49 -7.03
N LYS A 1229 -79.61 -50.49 -6.16
CA LYS A 1229 -80.62 -50.05 -5.18
C LYS A 1229 -80.46 -48.55 -4.85
N VAL A 1230 -81.09 -47.76 -5.70
CA VAL A 1230 -81.98 -46.60 -5.43
C VAL A 1230 -81.89 -45.89 -4.06
N ARG A 1231 -81.55 -44.60 -4.10
CA ARG A 1231 -82.25 -43.39 -3.54
C ARG A 1231 -81.28 -42.18 -3.70
N SER A 1232 -81.63 -41.00 -4.17
CA SER A 1232 -82.88 -40.38 -4.65
C SER A 1232 -82.55 -38.99 -5.22
N LEU A 1233 -83.26 -38.63 -6.30
CA LEU A 1233 -83.41 -37.33 -6.98
C LEU A 1233 -82.21 -36.76 -7.74
#